data_AF-W0RPW0-F1
#
_entry.id   AF-W0RPW0-F1
#
_cell.length_a   1.000
_cell.length_b   1.000
_cell.length_c   1.000
_cell.angle_alpha   90.00
_cell.angle_beta   90.00
_cell.angle_gamma   90.00
#
_symmetry.space_group_name_H-M   'P 1'
#
loop_
_entity.id
_entity.type
_entity.pdbx_description
1 polymer ?
#
loop_
_entity_poly.entity_id
_entity_poly.type
_entity_poly.pdbx_seq_one_letter_code
_entity_poly.pdbx_strand_id
1 'polypeptide(L)'
;MQQVLAANRLIRLAAYAMRASQAVYVNFAGRLDEARTIAFLAPVLRKVRGSPTTLQHLLGASTLPRAAVSGALRRMLRPRGPVVRRADVAAPHATLVRGLAAGTLTAAPPKRPGTGLPTDAGAVQQLPPPPPVPTMPPGLAWLLAHAWLVIALLLAALVVLGLLTGLWMLALLLAVAGTAVVLALGALARRRLAEIATAEEAATAATAPAAIVRPADVAEAVRLAPARDAFRFVERDPVVPPDARPGTEVVTDVDATSTSPNAVRFTRVTTVTATRAGVDTVEARAFRTAATALERRLAIATIPEVARPTFDLAVARDKLRAAVEPLRAFPRRVAAGVRLVFDPAWLLQAEHLVPAMAYPDFDDPMYEKLRDLSSELLLPNLELIPPNSITLLETNPPFIEAYLAGLNYEFGKELLWREYPTDRRGSYFRQFWDVRGILAEPAGESAASASERGKDIAPLDTWLPDSALGSHRNPRRPPGEQLVLTVRGDLLKKYPNTLIYAQKAHPAPSPATLTGDPVLDAVIVPVASDADVAREIRFPVFKASVDPDIRFFGFDLTVEQARGADDPRTDADDWGYFFIIQQLPGEPRFGMDVTFTPDDDPATPLTWNDLAWTLFPDGHRFVDTTVLPQGFVPAGPGESLSQWGSDSARMATILFQSPVMIAVHAREMLAGEP
;
A
#
# COMPACT_ATOMS: atom_id res chain seq x y z
N MET A 1 24.18 19.91 19.89
CA MET A 1 23.92 21.07 19.00
C MET A 1 24.79 21.09 17.74
N GLN A 2 26.13 21.07 17.83
CA GLN A 2 27.02 21.12 16.65
C GLN A 2 26.79 20.01 15.61
N GLN A 3 26.49 18.78 16.06
CA GLN A 3 26.17 17.67 15.16
C GLN A 3 24.89 17.91 14.34
N VAL A 4 23.87 18.52 14.94
CA VAL A 4 22.61 18.88 14.26
C VAL A 4 22.86 19.96 13.21
N LEU A 5 23.68 20.96 13.52
CA LEU A 5 24.10 21.99 12.56
C LEU A 5 24.86 21.39 11.36
N ALA A 6 25.81 20.49 11.62
CA ALA A 6 26.55 19.79 10.58
C ALA A 6 25.61 18.95 9.69
N ALA A 7 24.68 18.22 10.29
CA ALA A 7 23.66 17.46 9.58
C ALA A 7 22.76 18.37 8.71
N ASN A 8 22.24 19.46 9.27
CA ASN A 8 21.40 20.42 8.57
C ASN A 8 22.14 21.07 7.39
N ARG A 9 23.43 21.39 7.54
CA ARG A 9 24.26 21.89 6.44
C ARG A 9 24.38 20.88 5.31
N LEU A 10 24.61 19.60 5.63
CA LEU A 10 24.67 18.54 4.63
C LEU A 10 23.32 18.35 3.92
N ILE A 11 22.21 18.39 4.66
CA ILE A 11 20.86 18.29 4.10
C ILE A 11 20.59 19.45 3.14
N ARG A 12 20.89 20.69 3.53
CA ARG A 12 20.73 21.88 2.66
C ARG A 12 21.57 21.79 1.38
N LEU A 13 22.82 21.35 1.49
CA LEU A 13 23.69 21.13 0.32
C LEU A 13 23.16 20.02 -0.58
N ALA A 14 22.64 18.94 0.00
CA ALA A 14 22.02 17.85 -0.77
C ALA A 14 20.75 18.31 -1.48
N ALA A 15 19.88 19.06 -0.81
CA ALA A 15 18.67 19.63 -1.39
C ALA A 15 19.02 20.61 -2.52
N TYR A 16 20.02 21.47 -2.33
CA TYR A 16 20.52 22.36 -3.37
C TYR A 16 21.06 21.58 -4.58
N ALA A 17 21.94 20.60 -4.36
CA ALA A 17 22.51 19.78 -5.43
C ALA A 17 21.43 19.00 -6.19
N MET A 18 20.41 18.51 -5.48
CA MET A 18 19.25 17.83 -6.06
C MET A 18 18.44 18.77 -6.96
N ARG A 19 18.09 19.98 -6.48
CA ARG A 19 17.33 20.97 -7.25
C ARG A 19 18.12 21.51 -8.44
N ALA A 20 19.42 21.78 -8.28
CA ALA A 20 20.31 22.16 -9.37
C ALA A 20 20.39 21.05 -10.44
N SER A 21 20.56 19.79 -10.01
CA SER A 21 20.55 18.64 -10.92
C SER A 21 19.20 18.47 -11.61
N GLN A 22 18.08 18.75 -10.93
CA GLN A 22 16.73 18.72 -11.50
C GLN A 22 16.60 19.72 -12.65
N ALA A 23 17.11 20.94 -12.47
CA ALA A 23 17.11 21.95 -13.54
C ALA A 23 17.93 21.46 -14.75
N VAL A 24 19.09 20.83 -14.55
CA VAL A 24 19.89 20.24 -15.64
C VAL A 24 19.13 19.08 -16.30
N TYR A 25 18.50 18.21 -15.52
CA TYR A 25 17.72 17.09 -16.04
C TYR A 25 16.56 17.55 -16.93
N VAL A 26 15.76 18.51 -16.47
CA VAL A 26 14.61 19.06 -17.23
C VAL A 26 15.07 19.75 -18.52
N ASN A 27 16.14 20.54 -18.46
CA ASN A 27 16.60 21.32 -19.61
C ASN A 27 17.42 20.51 -20.63
N PHE A 28 18.10 19.44 -20.20
CA PHE A 28 18.99 18.66 -21.05
C PHE A 28 18.53 17.20 -21.22
N ALA A 29 18.59 16.39 -20.16
CA ALA A 29 18.39 14.95 -20.25
C ALA A 29 16.95 14.57 -20.65
N GLY A 30 15.95 15.31 -20.16
CA GLY A 30 14.54 15.15 -20.50
C GLY A 30 14.19 15.53 -21.95
N ARG A 31 15.07 16.27 -22.63
CA ARG A 31 14.90 16.66 -24.04
C ARG A 31 15.65 15.76 -25.04
N LEU A 32 16.43 14.79 -24.54
CA LEU A 32 17.17 13.86 -25.41
C LEU A 32 16.22 12.85 -26.07
N ASP A 33 16.39 12.67 -27.37
CA ASP A 33 15.78 11.58 -28.13
C ASP A 33 16.23 10.18 -27.63
N GLU A 34 15.50 9.12 -27.97
CA GLU A 34 15.71 7.74 -27.50
C GLU A 34 17.16 7.27 -27.69
N ALA A 35 17.64 7.30 -28.93
CA ALA A 35 18.99 6.86 -29.27
C ALA A 35 20.08 7.71 -28.60
N ARG A 36 19.84 9.03 -28.47
CA ARG A 36 20.77 9.95 -27.82
C ARG A 36 20.82 9.75 -26.31
N THR A 37 19.69 9.42 -25.69
CA THR A 37 19.58 9.12 -24.26
C THR A 37 20.43 7.90 -23.92
N ILE A 38 20.27 6.82 -24.67
CA ILE A 38 21.03 5.57 -24.44
C ILE A 38 22.52 5.77 -24.69
N ALA A 39 22.89 6.50 -25.75
CA ALA A 39 24.30 6.78 -26.04
C ALA A 39 24.96 7.73 -25.01
N PHE A 40 24.21 8.70 -24.47
CA PHE A 40 24.71 9.60 -23.42
C PHE A 40 24.82 8.90 -22.06
N LEU A 41 23.81 8.08 -21.71
CA LEU A 41 23.73 7.34 -20.45
C LEU A 41 24.30 5.92 -20.55
N ALA A 42 25.11 5.62 -21.58
CA ALA A 42 25.70 4.30 -21.78
C ALA A 42 26.45 3.77 -20.53
N PRO A 43 27.21 4.58 -19.77
CA PRO A 43 27.88 4.11 -18.54
C PRO A 43 26.92 3.67 -17.42
N VAL A 44 25.65 4.10 -17.49
CA VAL A 44 24.59 3.83 -16.51
C VAL A 44 23.81 2.56 -16.85
N LEU A 45 23.89 2.05 -18.09
CA LEU A 45 23.20 0.84 -18.54
C LEU A 45 23.49 -0.40 -17.67
N ARG A 46 24.69 -0.48 -17.07
CA ARG A 46 25.09 -1.55 -16.14
C ARG A 46 24.41 -1.46 -14.77
N LYS A 47 23.87 -0.30 -14.40
CA LYS A 47 23.24 -0.03 -13.10
C LYS A 47 21.71 -0.08 -13.16
N VAL A 48 21.12 -0.03 -14.35
CA VAL A 48 19.67 0.01 -14.55
C VAL A 48 19.15 -1.34 -15.02
N ARG A 49 18.10 -1.85 -14.36
CA ARG A 49 17.47 -3.13 -14.72
C ARG A 49 16.47 -2.94 -15.86
N GLY A 50 16.59 -3.80 -16.87
CA GLY A 50 15.64 -3.93 -17.97
C GLY A 50 14.55 -5.00 -17.74
N SER A 51 14.70 -5.83 -16.70
CA SER A 51 13.87 -6.99 -16.32
C SER A 51 14.17 -8.26 -17.14
N PRO A 52 14.67 -9.38 -16.54
CA PRO A 52 15.24 -9.54 -15.20
C PRO A 52 16.70 -9.04 -15.10
N THR A 53 17.37 -8.84 -16.24
CA THR A 53 18.80 -8.47 -16.31
C THR A 53 19.00 -6.96 -16.49
N THR A 54 20.26 -6.50 -16.52
CA THR A 54 20.60 -5.09 -16.75
C THR A 54 20.38 -4.69 -18.21
N LEU A 55 20.12 -3.40 -18.47
CA LEU A 55 20.01 -2.90 -19.84
C LEU A 55 21.28 -3.18 -20.66
N GLN A 56 22.46 -3.18 -20.02
CA GLN A 56 23.73 -3.55 -20.65
C GLN A 56 23.77 -5.02 -21.13
N HIS A 57 23.16 -5.92 -20.35
CA HIS A 57 23.07 -7.34 -20.72
C HIS A 57 22.07 -7.53 -21.87
N LEU A 58 20.88 -6.91 -21.78
CA LEU A 58 19.87 -6.93 -22.84
C LEU A 58 20.43 -6.38 -24.16
N LEU A 59 21.21 -5.29 -24.10
CA LEU A 59 21.90 -4.75 -25.26
C LEU A 59 22.93 -5.73 -25.86
N GLY A 60 23.58 -6.55 -25.04
CA GLY A 60 24.52 -7.56 -25.54
C GLY A 60 23.84 -8.76 -26.20
N ALA A 61 22.63 -9.09 -25.73
CA ALA A 61 21.84 -10.21 -26.23
C ALA A 61 20.99 -9.84 -27.46
N SER A 62 20.82 -8.55 -27.75
CA SER A 62 19.94 -8.07 -28.82
C SER A 62 20.64 -7.92 -30.18
N THR A 63 19.85 -7.53 -31.19
CA THR A 63 20.31 -7.15 -32.52
C THR A 63 21.20 -5.90 -32.54
N LEU A 64 21.11 -5.04 -31.52
CA LEU A 64 21.84 -3.77 -31.46
C LEU A 64 23.28 -3.97 -30.94
N PRO A 65 24.33 -3.79 -31.76
CA PRO A 65 25.70 -4.00 -31.29
C PRO A 65 26.11 -2.93 -30.26
N ARG A 66 26.88 -3.33 -29.25
CA ARG A 66 27.39 -2.42 -28.21
C ARG A 66 28.18 -1.23 -28.79
N ALA A 67 28.86 -1.42 -29.92
CA ALA A 67 29.58 -0.37 -30.62
C ALA A 67 28.64 0.76 -31.10
N ALA A 68 27.37 0.45 -31.42
CA ALA A 68 26.38 1.42 -31.92
C ALA A 68 26.09 2.53 -30.91
N VAL A 69 26.10 2.21 -29.61
CA VAL A 69 25.84 3.17 -28.51
C VAL A 69 27.11 3.74 -27.89
N SER A 70 28.28 3.40 -28.43
CA SER A 70 29.57 3.86 -27.89
C SER A 70 29.79 5.35 -28.13
N GLY A 71 30.52 5.99 -27.22
CA GLY A 71 30.93 7.39 -27.38
C GLY A 71 31.83 7.62 -28.59
N ALA A 72 32.61 6.61 -29.00
CA ALA A 72 33.51 6.65 -30.15
C ALA A 72 32.74 6.74 -31.48
N LEU A 73 31.77 5.84 -31.71
CA LEU A 73 30.95 5.88 -32.92
C LEU A 73 30.14 7.18 -33.01
N ARG A 74 29.57 7.64 -31.88
CA ARG A 74 28.88 8.94 -31.79
C ARG A 74 29.80 10.11 -32.17
N ARG A 75 31.09 10.05 -31.80
CA ARG A 75 32.08 11.07 -32.17
C ARG A 75 32.42 11.02 -33.66
N MET A 76 32.51 9.84 -34.26
CA MET A 76 32.74 9.67 -35.70
C MET A 76 31.56 10.16 -36.54
N LEU A 77 30.32 9.84 -36.12
CA LEU A 77 29.08 10.16 -36.84
C LEU A 77 28.45 11.51 -36.44
N ARG A 78 29.27 12.49 -36.00
CA ARG A 78 28.76 13.84 -35.70
C ARG A 78 28.36 14.54 -37.02
N PRO A 79 27.24 15.30 -37.08
CA PRO A 79 26.76 15.92 -38.31
C PRO A 79 27.76 16.81 -39.05
N ARG A 80 28.73 17.40 -38.34
CA ARG A 80 29.81 18.24 -38.90
C ARG A 80 31.19 17.57 -38.85
N GLY A 81 31.25 16.27 -38.58
CA GLY A 81 32.47 15.48 -38.49
C GLY A 81 33.10 15.20 -39.87
N PRO A 82 34.40 14.87 -39.93
CA PRO A 82 35.10 14.61 -41.18
C PRO A 82 34.60 13.36 -41.91
N VAL A 83 34.14 12.33 -41.17
CA VAL A 83 33.63 11.09 -41.76
C VAL A 83 32.29 11.32 -42.44
N VAL A 84 31.34 11.97 -41.77
CA VAL A 84 30.01 12.30 -42.33
C VAL A 84 30.14 13.22 -43.55
N ARG A 85 31.04 14.21 -43.50
CA ARG A 85 31.32 15.11 -44.64
C ARG A 85 31.86 14.38 -45.87
N ARG A 86 32.62 13.29 -45.69
CA ARG A 86 33.20 12.51 -46.80
C ARG A 86 32.26 11.44 -47.34
N ALA A 87 31.40 10.90 -46.48
CA ALA A 87 30.51 9.81 -46.84
C ALA A 87 29.27 10.27 -47.62
N ASP A 88 28.99 11.58 -47.66
CA ASP A 88 27.77 12.18 -48.25
C ASP A 88 26.46 11.54 -47.75
N VAL A 89 26.50 10.96 -46.54
CA VAL A 89 25.36 10.28 -45.93
C VAL A 89 24.72 11.24 -44.93
N ALA A 90 23.50 11.70 -45.24
CA ALA A 90 22.65 12.47 -44.35
C ALA A 90 22.00 11.61 -43.23
N ALA A 91 22.69 10.58 -42.71
CA ALA A 91 22.15 9.70 -41.68
C ALA A 91 22.66 10.11 -40.30
N PRO A 92 21.85 10.79 -39.48
CA PRO A 92 22.21 11.06 -38.08
C PRO A 92 22.35 9.75 -37.32
N HIS A 93 23.30 9.68 -36.38
CA HIS A 93 23.56 8.53 -35.49
C HIS A 93 22.28 7.91 -34.90
N ALA A 94 21.26 8.73 -34.60
CA ALA A 94 19.96 8.27 -34.11
C ALA A 94 19.23 7.33 -35.09
N THR A 95 19.22 7.64 -36.39
CA THR A 95 18.57 6.81 -37.43
C THR A 95 19.27 5.46 -37.57
N LEU A 96 20.60 5.46 -37.51
CA LEU A 96 21.40 4.22 -37.53
C LEU A 96 21.07 3.34 -36.31
N VAL A 97 21.05 3.92 -35.11
CA VAL A 97 20.73 3.17 -33.88
C VAL A 97 19.31 2.60 -33.94
N ARG A 98 18.32 3.36 -34.43
CA ARG A 98 16.95 2.87 -34.59
C ARG A 98 16.86 1.73 -35.60
N GLY A 99 17.51 1.86 -36.76
CA GLY A 99 17.51 0.80 -37.78
C GLY A 99 18.21 -0.48 -37.33
N LEU A 100 19.33 -0.35 -36.61
CA LEU A 100 20.02 -1.50 -36.00
C LEU A 100 19.19 -2.15 -34.89
N ALA A 101 18.51 -1.35 -34.05
CA ALA A 101 17.66 -1.85 -32.97
C ALA A 101 16.41 -2.58 -33.49
N ALA A 102 15.82 -2.07 -34.58
CA ALA A 102 14.67 -2.68 -35.27
C ALA A 102 15.06 -3.90 -36.13
N GLY A 103 16.35 -4.13 -36.37
CA GLY A 103 16.84 -5.22 -37.24
C GLY A 103 16.68 -4.95 -38.74
N THR A 104 16.29 -3.73 -39.15
CA THR A 104 16.16 -3.34 -40.57
C THR A 104 17.53 -3.06 -41.21
N LEU A 105 18.51 -2.66 -40.40
CA LEU A 105 19.89 -2.50 -40.81
C LEU A 105 20.72 -3.65 -40.22
N THR A 106 21.43 -4.36 -41.09
CA THR A 106 22.43 -5.37 -40.69
C THR A 106 23.82 -4.89 -41.09
N ALA A 107 24.80 -5.14 -40.21
CA ALA A 107 26.20 -4.88 -40.52
C ALA A 107 26.80 -5.92 -41.50
N ALA A 108 26.12 -7.07 -41.67
CA ALA A 108 26.56 -8.14 -42.54
C ALA A 108 25.53 -8.38 -43.66
N PRO A 109 25.91 -8.31 -44.95
CA PRO A 109 25.05 -8.73 -46.04
C PRO A 109 24.71 -10.22 -45.90
N PRO A 110 23.51 -10.67 -46.36
CA PRO A 110 23.13 -12.07 -46.28
C PRO A 110 24.15 -12.93 -47.03
N LYS A 111 24.58 -14.04 -46.41
CA LYS A 111 25.51 -14.99 -47.02
C LYS A 111 24.85 -15.58 -48.26
N ARG A 112 25.40 -15.31 -49.44
CA ARG A 112 25.00 -15.96 -50.70
C ARG A 112 25.94 -17.13 -50.94
N PRO A 113 25.44 -18.33 -51.29
CA PRO A 113 26.32 -19.41 -51.73
C PRO A 113 27.10 -18.96 -52.98
N GLY A 114 28.35 -19.43 -53.12
CA GLY A 114 29.19 -19.12 -54.27
C GLY A 114 28.57 -19.65 -55.58
N THR A 115 28.64 -18.85 -56.64
CA THR A 115 28.17 -19.25 -57.97
C THR A 115 29.00 -20.42 -58.50
N GLY A 116 28.38 -21.59 -58.71
CA GLY A 116 29.04 -22.80 -59.21
C GLY A 116 29.16 -23.95 -58.22
N LEU A 117 28.79 -23.74 -56.95
CA LEU A 117 28.63 -24.86 -56.01
C LEU A 117 27.30 -25.58 -56.28
N PRO A 118 27.29 -26.91 -56.44
CA PRO A 118 26.04 -27.66 -56.50
C PRO A 118 25.34 -27.55 -55.14
N THR A 119 24.30 -26.72 -55.09
CA THR A 119 23.42 -26.60 -53.93
C THR A 119 22.34 -27.66 -53.99
N ASP A 120 21.92 -28.21 -52.86
CA ASP A 120 20.83 -29.20 -52.76
C ASP A 120 19.57 -28.73 -53.50
N ALA A 121 19.26 -27.42 -53.42
CA ALA A 121 18.15 -26.80 -54.14
C ALA A 121 18.26 -26.87 -55.68
N GLY A 122 19.48 -26.85 -56.23
CA GLY A 122 19.74 -26.97 -57.66
C GLY A 122 19.69 -28.41 -58.17
N ALA A 123 20.07 -29.38 -57.33
CA ALA A 123 19.94 -30.80 -57.63
C ALA A 123 18.47 -31.28 -57.57
N VAL A 124 17.69 -30.75 -56.62
CA VAL A 124 16.26 -31.06 -56.49
C VAL A 124 15.45 -30.63 -57.72
N GLN A 125 15.84 -29.53 -58.38
CA GLN A 125 15.17 -29.06 -59.61
C GLN A 125 15.40 -29.94 -60.84
N GLN A 126 16.38 -30.86 -60.81
CA GLN A 126 16.73 -31.73 -61.94
C GLN A 126 16.02 -33.09 -61.90
N LEU A 127 15.20 -33.36 -60.89
CA LEU A 127 14.48 -34.63 -60.72
C LEU A 127 13.10 -34.61 -61.38
N PRO A 128 12.57 -35.76 -61.87
CA PRO A 128 11.24 -35.83 -62.48
C PRO A 128 10.14 -35.43 -61.48
N PRO A 129 9.09 -34.72 -61.92
CA PRO A 129 7.99 -34.35 -61.04
C PRO A 129 7.26 -35.61 -60.52
N PRO A 130 6.80 -35.61 -59.25
CA PRO A 130 6.08 -36.74 -58.67
C PRO A 130 4.74 -36.99 -59.40
N PRO A 131 4.21 -38.23 -59.40
CA PRO A 131 2.93 -38.54 -60.02
C PRO A 131 1.78 -37.75 -59.39
N PRO A 132 0.74 -37.37 -60.16
CA PRO A 132 -0.34 -36.53 -59.68
C PRO A 132 -1.15 -37.24 -58.59
N VAL A 133 -1.15 -36.65 -57.40
CA VAL A 133 -2.08 -36.99 -56.31
C VAL A 133 -3.50 -36.54 -56.67
N PRO A 134 -4.56 -37.28 -56.27
CA PRO A 134 -5.94 -36.86 -56.52
C PRO A 134 -6.25 -35.60 -55.68
N THR A 135 -6.12 -34.43 -56.31
CA THR A 135 -6.43 -33.15 -55.68
C THR A 135 -7.94 -32.95 -55.59
N MET A 136 -8.43 -32.47 -54.44
CA MET A 136 -9.80 -31.96 -54.33
C MET A 136 -10.02 -30.81 -55.32
N PRO A 137 -11.23 -30.63 -55.89
CA PRO A 137 -11.55 -29.46 -56.69
C PRO A 137 -11.34 -28.19 -55.84
N PRO A 138 -10.66 -27.16 -56.36
CA PRO A 138 -10.17 -26.01 -55.59
C PRO A 138 -11.29 -25.24 -54.86
N GLY A 139 -12.52 -25.27 -55.39
CA GLY A 139 -13.68 -24.66 -54.75
C GLY A 139 -14.04 -25.30 -53.41
N LEU A 140 -13.86 -26.62 -53.25
CA LEU A 140 -14.24 -27.35 -52.03
C LEU A 140 -13.22 -27.12 -50.90
N ALA A 141 -11.94 -26.99 -51.23
CA ALA A 141 -10.88 -26.64 -50.29
C ALA A 141 -11.04 -25.21 -49.73
N TRP A 142 -11.39 -24.23 -50.59
CA TRP A 142 -11.64 -22.85 -50.15
C TRP A 142 -12.82 -22.77 -49.18
N LEU A 143 -13.90 -23.50 -49.48
CA LEU A 143 -15.13 -23.52 -48.68
C LEU A 143 -14.90 -24.14 -47.29
N LEU A 144 -14.02 -25.14 -47.19
CA LEU A 144 -13.63 -25.75 -45.91
C LEU A 144 -12.69 -24.86 -45.08
N ALA A 145 -11.72 -24.19 -45.71
CA ALA A 145 -10.83 -23.24 -45.02
C ALA A 145 -11.60 -22.05 -44.43
N HIS A 146 -12.68 -21.65 -45.09
CA HIS A 146 -13.53 -20.53 -44.71
C HIS A 146 -14.90 -20.96 -44.18
N ALA A 147 -15.01 -22.17 -43.61
CA ALA A 147 -16.28 -22.70 -43.12
C ALA A 147 -16.97 -21.79 -42.09
N TRP A 148 -16.21 -21.00 -41.33
CA TRP A 148 -16.73 -20.00 -40.40
C TRP A 148 -17.46 -18.84 -41.11
N LEU A 149 -17.01 -18.42 -42.29
CA LEU A 149 -17.70 -17.42 -43.11
C LEU A 149 -19.03 -17.96 -43.63
N VAL A 150 -19.07 -19.23 -44.05
CA VAL A 150 -20.30 -19.88 -44.52
C VAL A 150 -21.31 -20.02 -43.38
N ILE A 151 -20.86 -20.39 -42.18
CA ILE A 151 -21.71 -20.41 -40.97
C ILE A 151 -22.23 -19.01 -40.64
N ALA A 152 -21.38 -17.99 -40.69
CA ALA A 152 -21.78 -16.61 -40.41
C ALA A 152 -22.83 -16.12 -41.43
N LEU A 153 -22.67 -16.45 -42.71
CA LEU A 153 -23.59 -16.06 -43.78
C LEU A 153 -24.93 -16.80 -43.68
N LEU A 154 -24.91 -18.09 -43.32
CA LEU A 154 -26.11 -18.90 -43.10
C LEU A 154 -26.90 -18.46 -41.85
N LEU A 155 -26.20 -18.11 -40.77
CA LEU A 155 -26.79 -17.51 -39.57
C LEU A 155 -27.39 -16.14 -39.88
N ALA A 156 -26.69 -15.28 -40.62
CA ALA A 156 -27.20 -13.99 -41.03
C ALA A 156 -28.47 -14.12 -41.90
N ALA A 157 -28.49 -15.07 -42.84
CA ALA A 157 -29.68 -15.34 -43.67
C ALA A 157 -30.87 -15.84 -42.84
N LEU A 158 -30.65 -16.70 -41.84
CA LEU A 158 -31.70 -17.19 -40.95
C LEU A 158 -32.22 -16.11 -39.98
N VAL A 159 -31.35 -15.21 -39.53
CA VAL A 159 -31.77 -14.03 -38.73
C VAL A 159 -32.64 -13.10 -39.56
N VAL A 160 -32.26 -12.84 -40.82
CA VAL A 160 -33.08 -12.04 -41.75
C VAL A 160 -34.42 -12.72 -42.04
N LEU A 161 -34.44 -14.04 -42.24
CA LEU A 161 -35.66 -14.80 -42.46
C LEU A 161 -36.58 -14.80 -41.23
N GLY A 162 -36.00 -14.89 -40.02
CA GLY A 162 -36.72 -14.75 -38.75
C GLY A 162 -37.33 -13.37 -38.56
N LEU A 163 -36.59 -12.31 -38.92
CA LEU A 163 -37.07 -10.92 -38.93
C LEU A 163 -38.24 -10.70 -39.90
N LEU A 164 -38.20 -11.33 -41.08
CA LEU A 164 -39.21 -11.15 -42.13
C LEU A 164 -40.49 -11.98 -41.90
N THR A 165 -40.38 -13.16 -41.31
CA THR A 165 -41.50 -14.11 -41.18
C THR A 165 -42.05 -14.24 -39.76
N GLY A 166 -41.32 -13.79 -38.74
CA GLY A 166 -41.71 -13.86 -37.33
C GLY A 166 -41.57 -15.24 -36.67
N LEU A 167 -41.23 -16.30 -37.42
CA LEU A 167 -41.02 -17.65 -36.89
C LEU A 167 -39.59 -17.85 -36.36
N TRP A 168 -39.25 -17.15 -35.29
CA TRP A 168 -37.91 -17.21 -34.67
C TRP A 168 -37.51 -18.59 -34.17
N MET A 169 -38.47 -19.36 -33.64
CA MET A 169 -38.21 -20.70 -33.11
C MET A 169 -37.78 -21.68 -34.21
N LEU A 170 -38.40 -21.61 -35.39
CA LEU A 170 -38.04 -22.44 -36.55
C LEU A 170 -36.67 -22.02 -37.12
N ALA A 171 -36.43 -20.71 -37.20
CA ALA A 171 -35.14 -20.18 -37.67
C ALA A 171 -33.98 -20.58 -36.73
N LEU A 172 -34.21 -20.58 -35.42
CA LEU A 172 -33.22 -21.01 -34.43
C LEU A 172 -32.92 -22.52 -34.55
N LEU A 173 -33.95 -23.34 -34.74
CA LEU A 173 -33.80 -24.79 -34.87
C LEU A 173 -33.04 -25.16 -36.16
N LEU A 174 -33.34 -24.48 -37.27
CA LEU A 174 -32.61 -24.61 -38.53
C LEU A 174 -31.17 -24.08 -38.43
N ALA A 175 -30.91 -23.04 -37.63
CA ALA A 175 -29.57 -22.53 -37.39
C ALA A 175 -28.71 -23.55 -36.63
N VAL A 176 -29.26 -24.18 -35.59
CA VAL A 176 -28.57 -25.21 -34.82
C VAL A 176 -28.34 -26.47 -35.68
N ALA A 177 -29.34 -26.91 -36.45
CA ALA A 177 -29.20 -28.05 -37.35
C ALA A 177 -28.18 -27.76 -38.47
N GLY A 178 -28.24 -26.58 -39.10
CA GLY A 178 -27.35 -26.17 -40.17
C GLY A 178 -25.90 -26.03 -39.70
N THR A 179 -25.67 -25.44 -38.52
CA THR A 179 -24.33 -25.36 -37.92
C THR A 179 -23.79 -26.73 -37.54
N ALA A 180 -24.60 -27.62 -36.97
CA ALA A 180 -24.21 -28.99 -36.66
C ALA A 180 -23.81 -29.78 -37.93
N VAL A 181 -24.56 -29.63 -39.03
CA VAL A 181 -24.25 -30.29 -40.32
C VAL A 181 -22.96 -29.74 -40.93
N VAL A 182 -22.74 -28.42 -40.93
CA VAL A 182 -21.50 -27.83 -41.46
C VAL A 182 -20.30 -28.23 -40.61
N LEU A 183 -20.44 -28.30 -39.28
CA LEU A 183 -19.39 -28.77 -38.39
C LEU A 183 -19.10 -30.28 -38.57
N ALA A 184 -20.14 -31.11 -38.77
CA ALA A 184 -20.01 -32.54 -39.03
C ALA A 184 -19.36 -32.83 -40.39
N LEU A 185 -19.78 -32.13 -41.45
CA LEU A 185 -19.15 -32.22 -42.78
C LEU A 185 -17.71 -31.69 -42.74
N GLY A 186 -17.46 -30.60 -42.01
CA GLY A 186 -16.11 -30.07 -41.80
C GLY A 186 -15.22 -31.00 -40.97
N ALA A 187 -15.79 -31.75 -40.03
CA ALA A 187 -15.06 -32.77 -39.26
C ALA A 187 -14.78 -34.02 -40.10
N LEU A 188 -15.74 -34.49 -40.90
CA LEU A 188 -15.58 -35.62 -41.83
C LEU A 188 -14.55 -35.28 -42.92
N ALA A 189 -14.61 -34.06 -43.47
CA ALA A 189 -13.65 -33.58 -44.45
C ALA A 189 -12.25 -33.40 -43.83
N ARG A 190 -12.13 -32.91 -42.58
CA ARG A 190 -10.85 -32.85 -41.86
C ARG A 190 -10.27 -34.24 -41.57
N ARG A 191 -11.12 -35.24 -41.26
CA ARG A 191 -10.68 -36.64 -41.13
C ARG A 191 -10.20 -37.20 -42.46
N ARG A 192 -10.94 -36.96 -43.55
CA ARG A 192 -10.49 -37.35 -44.91
C ARG A 192 -9.23 -36.60 -45.34
N LEU A 193 -9.05 -35.34 -44.96
CA LEU A 193 -7.83 -34.57 -45.20
C LEU A 193 -6.66 -35.09 -44.38
N ALA A 194 -6.88 -35.55 -43.15
CA ALA A 194 -5.83 -36.21 -42.36
C ALA A 194 -5.47 -37.58 -42.96
N GLU A 195 -6.46 -38.35 -43.45
CA GLU A 195 -6.22 -39.61 -44.18
C GLU A 195 -5.49 -39.37 -45.51
N ILE A 196 -5.85 -38.32 -46.27
CA ILE A 196 -5.18 -37.96 -47.53
C ILE A 196 -3.80 -37.38 -47.25
N ALA A 197 -3.62 -36.53 -46.24
CA ALA A 197 -2.31 -35.97 -45.88
C ALA A 197 -1.37 -37.05 -45.36
N THR A 198 -1.86 -38.00 -44.56
CA THR A 198 -1.05 -39.15 -44.11
C THR A 198 -0.76 -40.13 -45.25
N ALA A 199 -1.69 -40.30 -46.21
CA ALA A 199 -1.46 -41.09 -47.43
C ALA A 199 -0.52 -40.37 -48.42
N GLU A 200 -0.57 -39.05 -48.51
CA GLU A 200 0.29 -38.19 -49.32
C GLU A 200 1.69 -38.14 -48.72
N GLU A 201 1.83 -38.00 -47.40
CA GLU A 201 3.10 -38.07 -46.67
C GLU A 201 3.69 -39.48 -46.73
N ALA A 202 2.87 -40.54 -46.69
CA ALA A 202 3.33 -41.92 -46.90
C ALA A 202 3.72 -42.22 -48.37
N ALA A 203 3.00 -41.68 -49.36
CA ALA A 203 3.27 -41.88 -50.79
C ALA A 203 4.45 -41.02 -51.30
N THR A 204 4.60 -39.79 -50.78
CA THR A 204 5.76 -38.93 -51.04
C THR A 204 7.00 -39.39 -50.28
N ALA A 205 6.89 -39.89 -49.05
CA ALA A 205 8.02 -40.50 -48.33
C ALA A 205 8.50 -41.82 -48.98
N ALA A 206 7.61 -42.56 -49.63
CA ALA A 206 7.97 -43.81 -50.31
C ALA A 206 8.55 -43.62 -51.72
N THR A 207 8.34 -42.46 -52.38
CA THR A 207 8.67 -42.35 -53.83
C THR A 207 9.17 -40.98 -54.32
N ALA A 208 9.27 -39.94 -53.48
CA ALA A 208 9.74 -38.62 -53.94
C ALA A 208 11.24 -38.40 -53.62
N PRO A 209 12.11 -38.17 -54.63
CA PRO A 209 13.52 -37.86 -54.42
C PRO A 209 13.77 -36.46 -53.80
N ALA A 210 12.72 -35.71 -53.46
CA ALA A 210 12.79 -34.44 -52.73
C ALA A 210 12.94 -34.60 -51.20
N ALA A 211 12.80 -35.80 -50.65
CA ALA A 211 13.02 -36.09 -49.23
C ALA A 211 14.52 -36.09 -48.81
N ILE A 212 15.44 -35.81 -49.73
CA ILE A 212 16.90 -35.94 -49.56
C ILE A 212 17.55 -34.66 -48.95
N VAL A 213 16.77 -33.64 -48.57
CA VAL A 213 17.33 -32.38 -48.02
C VAL A 213 17.50 -32.41 -46.50
N ARG A 214 16.70 -33.20 -45.78
CA ARG A 214 16.76 -33.28 -44.31
C ARG A 214 17.25 -34.68 -43.89
N PRO A 215 18.41 -34.78 -43.19
CA PRO A 215 18.94 -36.07 -42.73
C PRO A 215 17.94 -36.91 -41.92
N ALA A 216 17.06 -36.26 -41.15
CA ALA A 216 16.01 -36.95 -40.39
C ALA A 216 14.98 -37.67 -41.28
N ASP A 217 14.59 -37.06 -42.40
CA ASP A 217 13.61 -37.62 -43.33
C ASP A 217 14.24 -38.75 -44.15
N VAL A 218 15.53 -38.62 -44.50
CA VAL A 218 16.32 -39.66 -45.17
C VAL A 218 16.50 -40.89 -44.28
N ALA A 219 16.77 -40.70 -42.99
CA ALA A 219 16.88 -41.80 -42.03
C ALA A 219 15.60 -42.65 -41.98
N GLU A 220 14.44 -41.99 -42.10
CA GLU A 220 13.12 -42.62 -42.07
C GLU A 220 12.77 -43.28 -43.41
N ALA A 221 13.11 -42.66 -44.53
CA ALA A 221 12.97 -43.26 -45.87
C ALA A 221 13.83 -44.54 -46.01
N VAL A 222 15.07 -44.53 -45.51
CA VAL A 222 15.94 -45.73 -45.48
C VAL A 222 15.36 -46.81 -44.56
N ARG A 223 14.69 -46.43 -43.46
CA ARG A 223 14.01 -47.37 -42.56
C ARG A 223 12.81 -48.04 -43.25
N LEU A 224 12.02 -47.28 -44.00
CA LEU A 224 10.79 -47.74 -44.66
C LEU A 224 11.02 -48.39 -46.03
N ALA A 225 12.22 -48.31 -46.59
CA ALA A 225 12.54 -48.90 -47.89
C ALA A 225 12.21 -50.41 -47.94
N PRO A 226 11.63 -50.92 -49.04
CA PRO A 226 11.30 -52.34 -49.16
C PRO A 226 12.55 -53.22 -49.01
N ALA A 227 12.34 -54.45 -48.54
CA ALA A 227 13.43 -55.39 -48.36
C ALA A 227 14.12 -55.72 -49.70
N ARG A 228 15.45 -55.79 -49.70
CA ARG A 228 16.28 -56.10 -50.87
C ARG A 228 16.98 -57.43 -50.65
N ASP A 229 16.44 -58.47 -51.29
CA ASP A 229 16.97 -59.83 -51.27
C ASP A 229 18.15 -60.05 -52.25
N ALA A 230 18.37 -59.12 -53.18
CA ALA A 230 19.49 -59.12 -54.14
C ALA A 230 20.57 -58.06 -53.85
N PHE A 231 20.62 -57.48 -52.65
CA PHE A 231 21.61 -56.46 -52.31
C PHE A 231 23.01 -57.06 -52.17
N ARG A 232 23.97 -56.50 -52.91
CA ARG A 232 25.37 -56.93 -52.92
C ARG A 232 26.26 -55.84 -52.38
N PHE A 233 27.12 -56.18 -51.44
CA PHE A 233 28.13 -55.24 -50.95
C PHE A 233 29.39 -55.38 -51.82
N VAL A 234 29.84 -54.27 -52.39
CA VAL A 234 30.98 -54.24 -53.31
C VAL A 234 32.06 -53.35 -52.70
N GLU A 235 33.19 -53.95 -52.37
CA GLU A 235 34.37 -53.25 -51.87
C GLU A 235 35.46 -53.23 -52.94
N ARG A 236 36.18 -52.12 -53.06
CA ARG A 236 37.33 -51.98 -53.95
C ARG A 236 38.59 -51.94 -53.12
N ASP A 237 39.53 -52.84 -53.42
CA ASP A 237 40.79 -53.05 -52.71
C ASP A 237 40.64 -53.19 -51.19
N PRO A 238 39.89 -54.20 -50.70
CA PRO A 238 39.80 -54.44 -49.27
C PRO A 238 41.18 -54.77 -48.70
N VAL A 239 41.53 -54.13 -47.58
CA VAL A 239 42.79 -54.40 -46.86
C VAL A 239 42.83 -55.84 -46.30
N VAL A 240 41.66 -56.41 -46.00
CA VAL A 240 41.48 -57.80 -45.58
C VAL A 240 40.35 -58.41 -46.41
N PRO A 241 40.62 -59.40 -47.29
CA PRO A 241 39.57 -60.04 -48.07
C PRO A 241 38.57 -60.77 -47.17
N PRO A 242 37.26 -60.63 -47.38
CA PRO A 242 36.26 -61.36 -46.62
C PRO A 242 36.32 -62.87 -46.94
N ASP A 243 36.43 -63.69 -45.91
CA ASP A 243 36.42 -65.16 -46.06
C ASP A 243 35.02 -65.69 -46.37
N ALA A 244 34.93 -66.64 -47.30
CA ALA A 244 33.68 -67.34 -47.60
C ALA A 244 33.26 -68.23 -46.41
N ARG A 245 32.11 -67.92 -45.80
CA ARG A 245 31.47 -68.72 -44.73
C ARG A 245 30.25 -69.47 -45.29
N PRO A 246 29.73 -70.51 -44.62
CA PRO A 246 28.53 -71.21 -45.08
C PRO A 246 27.34 -70.24 -45.23
N GLY A 247 26.86 -70.08 -46.46
CA GLY A 247 25.77 -69.16 -46.82
C GLY A 247 26.18 -67.77 -47.35
N THR A 248 27.50 -67.48 -47.43
CA THR A 248 28.04 -66.23 -47.99
C THR A 248 28.78 -66.50 -49.29
N GLU A 249 28.33 -65.87 -50.38
CA GLU A 249 29.00 -65.88 -51.68
C GLU A 249 29.96 -64.69 -51.77
N VAL A 250 31.24 -64.96 -52.09
CA VAL A 250 32.28 -63.95 -52.28
C VAL A 250 32.84 -64.08 -53.69
N VAL A 251 32.60 -63.08 -54.53
CA VAL A 251 33.11 -63.00 -55.90
C VAL A 251 34.22 -61.95 -55.94
N THR A 252 35.42 -62.36 -56.31
CA THR A 252 36.56 -61.46 -56.51
C THR A 252 36.78 -61.27 -58.00
N ASP A 253 36.78 -60.02 -58.45
CA ASP A 253 37.05 -59.64 -59.83
C ASP A 253 38.20 -58.64 -59.85
N VAL A 254 39.09 -58.71 -60.85
CA VAL A 254 40.27 -57.84 -60.93
C VAL A 254 40.12 -56.98 -62.18
N ASP A 255 39.76 -55.72 -61.95
CA ASP A 255 39.67 -54.71 -63.01
C ASP A 255 41.04 -54.07 -63.22
N ALA A 256 41.42 -53.85 -64.48
CA ALA A 256 42.61 -53.09 -64.84
C ALA A 256 42.23 -51.82 -65.60
N THR A 257 42.92 -50.70 -65.34
CA THR A 257 42.67 -49.43 -66.05
C THR A 257 43.04 -49.46 -67.53
N SER A 258 43.88 -50.41 -67.94
CA SER A 258 44.22 -50.66 -69.34
C SER A 258 44.80 -52.08 -69.51
N THR A 259 45.09 -52.47 -70.75
CA THR A 259 45.76 -53.74 -71.09
C THR A 259 47.30 -53.65 -71.02
N SER A 260 47.85 -52.49 -70.62
CA SER A 260 49.30 -52.29 -70.49
C SER A 260 49.89 -53.09 -69.31
N PRO A 261 51.14 -53.56 -69.38
CA PRO A 261 51.82 -54.20 -68.25
C PRO A 261 51.87 -53.36 -66.97
N ASN A 262 51.81 -52.02 -67.11
CA ASN A 262 51.83 -51.07 -66.00
C ASN A 262 50.42 -50.56 -65.60
N ALA A 263 49.36 -51.24 -66.02
CA ALA A 263 48.00 -50.86 -65.64
C ALA A 263 47.77 -51.01 -64.14
N VAL A 264 47.11 -50.02 -63.54
CA VAL A 264 46.68 -50.10 -62.14
C VAL A 264 45.54 -51.12 -62.07
N ARG A 265 45.73 -52.13 -61.22
CA ARG A 265 44.76 -53.20 -60.99
C ARG A 265 44.04 -52.92 -59.69
N PHE A 266 42.71 -52.96 -59.75
CA PHE A 266 41.83 -52.82 -58.60
C PHE A 266 41.11 -54.16 -58.42
N THR A 267 41.17 -54.71 -57.21
CA THR A 267 40.44 -55.91 -56.84
C THR A 267 39.08 -55.48 -56.33
N ARG A 268 38.03 -55.83 -57.06
CA ARG A 268 36.65 -55.65 -56.65
C ARG A 268 36.17 -56.93 -55.97
N VAL A 269 35.81 -56.84 -54.70
CA VAL A 269 35.26 -57.96 -53.95
C VAL A 269 33.78 -57.72 -53.72
N THR A 270 32.95 -58.63 -54.21
CA THR A 270 31.49 -58.59 -54.03
C THR A 270 31.08 -59.67 -53.06
N THR A 271 30.45 -59.30 -51.95
CA THR A 271 29.96 -60.22 -50.92
C THR A 271 28.45 -60.20 -50.83
N VAL A 272 27.83 -61.38 -50.76
CA VAL A 272 26.38 -61.56 -50.60
C VAL A 272 26.11 -62.70 -49.63
N THR A 273 25.45 -62.40 -48.51
CA THR A 273 24.93 -63.44 -47.61
C THR A 273 23.42 -63.52 -47.76
N ALA A 274 22.97 -64.47 -48.59
CA ALA A 274 21.56 -64.60 -48.93
C ALA A 274 20.72 -65.07 -47.75
N THR A 275 19.54 -64.48 -47.60
CA THR A 275 18.51 -64.85 -46.63
C THR A 275 17.26 -65.38 -47.36
N ARG A 276 16.18 -65.70 -46.63
CA ARG A 276 14.91 -66.10 -47.23
C ARG A 276 14.42 -65.05 -48.24
N ALA A 277 13.87 -65.50 -49.38
CA ALA A 277 13.30 -64.63 -50.41
C ALA A 277 12.30 -63.62 -49.81
N GLY A 278 12.40 -62.35 -50.21
CA GLY A 278 11.62 -61.24 -49.65
C GLY A 278 12.15 -60.64 -48.34
N VAL A 279 13.31 -61.06 -47.83
CA VAL A 279 13.97 -60.49 -46.64
C VAL A 279 15.32 -59.89 -47.02
N ASP A 280 15.69 -58.76 -46.40
CA ASP A 280 17.01 -58.11 -46.54
C ASP A 280 18.15 -59.11 -46.31
N THR A 281 19.13 -59.14 -47.21
CA THR A 281 20.43 -59.81 -46.98
C THR A 281 21.10 -59.25 -45.72
N VAL A 282 22.06 -60.00 -45.16
CA VAL A 282 22.77 -59.56 -43.94
C VAL A 282 23.45 -58.20 -44.17
N GLU A 283 24.02 -57.99 -45.36
CA GLU A 283 24.66 -56.75 -45.77
C GLU A 283 23.65 -55.61 -45.96
N ALA A 284 22.47 -55.87 -46.55
CA ALA A 284 21.42 -54.87 -46.68
C ALA A 284 20.94 -54.37 -45.32
N ARG A 285 20.75 -55.28 -44.36
CA ARG A 285 20.34 -54.94 -42.99
C ARG A 285 21.42 -54.12 -42.27
N ALA A 286 22.69 -54.53 -42.39
CA ALA A 286 23.80 -53.80 -41.82
C ALA A 286 23.92 -52.39 -42.42
N PHE A 287 23.84 -52.27 -43.75
CA PHE A 287 23.84 -50.98 -44.44
C PHE A 287 22.68 -50.10 -43.97
N ARG A 288 21.46 -50.63 -43.92
CA ARG A 288 20.28 -49.91 -43.43
C ARG A 288 20.50 -49.38 -42.02
N THR A 289 21.03 -50.20 -41.10
CA THR A 289 21.31 -49.76 -39.73
C THR A 289 22.39 -48.68 -39.66
N ALA A 290 23.47 -48.80 -40.45
CA ALA A 290 24.56 -47.84 -40.48
C ALA A 290 24.14 -46.51 -41.11
N ALA A 291 23.42 -46.55 -42.23
CA ALA A 291 22.89 -45.38 -42.92
C ALA A 291 21.90 -44.63 -42.03
N THR A 292 20.92 -45.31 -41.41
CA THR A 292 19.99 -44.68 -40.47
C THR A 292 20.72 -44.07 -39.26
N ALA A 293 21.76 -44.72 -38.74
CA ALA A 293 22.55 -44.19 -37.62
C ALA A 293 23.37 -42.94 -38.01
N LEU A 294 23.96 -42.93 -39.20
CA LEU A 294 24.70 -41.77 -39.73
C LEU A 294 23.76 -40.58 -39.93
N GLU A 295 22.63 -40.79 -40.60
CA GLU A 295 21.67 -39.73 -40.90
C GLU A 295 21.05 -39.13 -39.64
N ARG A 296 20.76 -39.96 -38.62
CA ARG A 296 20.33 -39.47 -37.30
C ARG A 296 21.38 -38.60 -36.62
N ARG A 297 22.67 -38.90 -36.77
CA ARG A 297 23.75 -38.06 -36.23
C ARG A 297 23.85 -36.72 -36.96
N LEU A 298 23.71 -36.73 -38.29
CA LEU A 298 23.71 -35.51 -39.09
C LEU A 298 22.51 -34.61 -38.77
N ALA A 299 21.35 -35.18 -38.46
CA ALA A 299 20.16 -34.43 -38.03
C ALA A 299 20.34 -33.65 -36.72
N ILE A 300 21.22 -34.10 -35.82
CA ILE A 300 21.50 -33.43 -34.53
C ILE A 300 22.39 -32.18 -34.73
N ALA A 301 23.15 -32.10 -35.83
CA ALA A 301 24.13 -31.03 -36.07
C ALA A 301 23.50 -29.68 -36.48
N THR A 302 22.21 -29.63 -36.84
CA THR A 302 21.47 -28.38 -37.04
C THR A 302 21.13 -27.75 -35.69
N ILE A 303 22.12 -27.13 -35.06
CA ILE A 303 21.89 -26.24 -33.91
C ILE A 303 21.04 -25.08 -34.44
N PRO A 304 19.85 -24.82 -33.86
CA PRO A 304 19.02 -23.71 -34.29
C PRO A 304 19.80 -22.40 -34.11
N GLU A 305 19.86 -21.59 -35.16
CA GLU A 305 20.49 -20.28 -35.09
C GLU A 305 19.78 -19.44 -34.01
N VAL A 306 20.53 -18.98 -33.00
CA VAL A 306 19.97 -18.20 -31.90
C VAL A 306 19.53 -16.84 -32.45
N ALA A 307 18.24 -16.71 -32.73
CA ALA A 307 17.63 -15.45 -33.13
C ALA A 307 17.74 -14.44 -31.99
N ARG A 308 18.49 -13.36 -32.21
CA ARG A 308 18.62 -12.28 -31.23
C ARG A 308 17.36 -11.41 -31.24
N PRO A 309 16.76 -11.11 -30.08
CA PRO A 309 15.60 -10.23 -30.03
C PRO A 309 15.97 -8.78 -30.39
N THR A 310 14.99 -8.01 -30.84
CA THR A 310 15.13 -6.56 -31.05
C THR A 310 15.30 -5.84 -29.71
N PHE A 311 15.95 -4.67 -29.73
CA PHE A 311 16.16 -3.86 -28.53
C PHE A 311 15.18 -2.68 -28.49
N ASP A 312 14.27 -2.69 -27.51
CA ASP A 312 13.32 -1.59 -27.33
C ASP A 312 14.00 -0.33 -26.77
N LEU A 313 14.19 0.66 -27.64
CA LEU A 313 14.83 1.93 -27.31
C LEU A 313 13.94 2.82 -26.43
N ALA A 314 12.61 2.74 -26.57
CA ALA A 314 11.66 3.57 -25.82
C ALA A 314 11.62 3.12 -24.36
N VAL A 315 11.48 1.81 -24.12
CA VAL A 315 11.50 1.25 -22.75
C VAL A 315 12.86 1.48 -22.09
N ALA A 316 13.96 1.32 -22.83
CA ALA A 316 15.29 1.60 -22.30
C ALA A 316 15.47 3.09 -21.96
N ARG A 317 14.98 4.01 -22.79
CA ARG A 317 14.97 5.46 -22.52
C ARG A 317 14.22 5.77 -21.24
N ASP A 318 13.01 5.25 -21.07
CA ASP A 318 12.15 5.58 -19.94
C ASP A 318 12.73 5.05 -18.63
N LYS A 319 13.28 3.83 -18.65
CA LYS A 319 14.00 3.26 -17.49
C LYS A 319 15.26 4.06 -17.14
N LEU A 320 16.02 4.50 -18.13
CA LEU A 320 17.20 5.35 -17.90
C LEU A 320 16.81 6.72 -17.33
N ARG A 321 15.79 7.37 -17.89
CA ARG A 321 15.27 8.66 -17.42
C ARG A 321 14.81 8.57 -15.98
N ALA A 322 13.99 7.58 -15.64
CA ALA A 322 13.54 7.35 -14.27
C ALA A 322 14.70 7.06 -13.29
N ALA A 323 15.76 6.39 -13.76
CA ALA A 323 16.92 6.08 -12.92
C ALA A 323 17.84 7.29 -12.66
N VAL A 324 17.90 8.25 -13.58
CA VAL A 324 18.73 9.47 -13.42
C VAL A 324 17.94 10.68 -12.94
N GLU A 325 16.61 10.57 -12.84
CA GLU A 325 15.74 11.62 -12.33
C GLU A 325 16.16 12.06 -10.92
N PRO A 326 16.62 13.31 -10.75
CA PRO A 326 17.23 13.77 -9.49
C PRO A 326 16.33 13.63 -8.26
N LEU A 327 15.04 13.94 -8.40
CA LEU A 327 14.05 13.80 -7.32
C LEU A 327 13.82 12.35 -6.87
N ARG A 328 14.25 11.35 -7.64
CA ARG A 328 14.20 9.93 -7.25
C ARG A 328 15.56 9.38 -6.88
N ALA A 329 16.62 9.80 -7.59
CA ALA A 329 17.97 9.29 -7.42
C ALA A 329 18.64 9.78 -6.13
N PHE A 330 18.47 11.07 -5.78
CA PHE A 330 19.07 11.65 -4.57
C PHE A 330 18.48 11.07 -3.28
N PRO A 331 17.15 11.03 -3.09
CA PRO A 331 16.57 10.49 -1.86
C PRO A 331 16.94 9.01 -1.65
N ARG A 332 16.92 8.19 -2.72
CA ARG A 332 17.40 6.80 -2.68
C ARG A 332 18.87 6.68 -2.28
N ARG A 333 19.72 7.60 -2.75
CA ARG A 333 21.15 7.62 -2.40
C ARG A 333 21.35 7.97 -0.93
N VAL A 334 20.58 8.91 -0.40
CA VAL A 334 20.64 9.29 1.03
C VAL A 334 20.11 8.16 1.90
N ALA A 335 18.94 7.59 1.55
CA ALA A 335 18.33 6.48 2.28
C ALA A 335 19.23 5.24 2.33
N ALA A 336 20.00 4.96 1.28
CA ALA A 336 20.98 3.86 1.28
C ALA A 336 22.18 4.09 2.21
N GLY A 337 22.44 5.33 2.64
CA GLY A 337 23.56 5.69 3.51
C GLY A 337 23.19 5.88 4.98
N VAL A 338 21.89 5.86 5.32
CA VAL A 338 21.39 6.13 6.68
C VAL A 338 20.66 4.90 7.20
N ARG A 339 21.00 4.48 8.43
CA ARG A 339 20.24 3.45 9.16
C ARG A 339 19.14 4.14 9.94
N LEU A 340 17.90 4.00 9.48
CA LEU A 340 16.73 4.56 10.16
C LEU A 340 16.14 3.56 11.14
N VAL A 341 15.54 4.08 12.22
CA VAL A 341 14.74 3.31 13.18
C VAL A 341 13.27 3.21 12.71
N PHE A 342 12.89 4.04 11.74
CA PHE A 342 11.56 4.09 11.13
C PHE A 342 11.60 3.69 9.65
N ASP A 343 10.43 3.60 9.01
CA ASP A 343 10.28 3.18 7.61
C ASP A 343 11.18 3.99 6.65
N PRO A 344 12.14 3.33 5.96
CA PRO A 344 13.00 3.97 4.97
C PRO A 344 12.25 4.64 3.81
N ALA A 345 10.99 4.24 3.56
CA ALA A 345 10.17 4.81 2.51
C ALA A 345 9.92 6.31 2.70
N TRP A 346 9.91 6.81 3.94
CA TRP A 346 9.71 8.23 4.23
C TRP A 346 10.80 9.10 3.57
N LEU A 347 12.06 8.68 3.62
CA LEU A 347 13.18 9.39 2.98
C LEU A 347 13.22 9.23 1.46
N LEU A 348 12.37 8.41 0.85
CA LEU A 348 12.30 8.31 -0.62
C LEU A 348 11.59 9.51 -1.26
N GLN A 349 10.84 10.27 -0.47
CA GLN A 349 10.14 11.46 -0.92
C GLN A 349 11.09 12.65 -0.84
N ALA A 350 11.31 13.33 -1.98
CA ALA A 350 12.26 14.44 -2.06
C ALA A 350 11.88 15.65 -1.18
N GLU A 351 10.60 15.80 -0.85
CA GLU A 351 10.08 16.83 0.03
C GLU A 351 10.44 16.61 1.51
N HIS A 352 10.80 15.39 1.90
CA HIS A 352 11.22 15.05 3.25
C HIS A 352 12.71 15.26 3.52
N LEU A 353 13.50 15.63 2.51
CA LEU A 353 14.89 16.06 2.68
C LEU A 353 14.96 17.51 3.23
N VAL A 354 14.36 17.72 4.39
CA VAL A 354 14.32 18.99 5.12
C VAL A 354 15.27 18.96 6.31
N PRO A 355 15.77 20.12 6.77
CA PRO A 355 16.55 20.20 8.00
C PRO A 355 15.84 19.52 9.17
N ALA A 356 16.60 18.96 10.11
CA ALA A 356 16.03 18.36 11.31
C ALA A 356 15.26 19.41 12.10
N MET A 357 13.98 19.12 12.34
CA MET A 357 13.07 19.95 13.13
C MET A 357 13.33 19.71 14.63
N ALA A 358 14.46 20.21 15.12
CA ALA A 358 14.78 20.21 16.54
C ALA A 358 14.42 21.59 17.13
N TYR A 359 13.44 21.61 18.02
CA TYR A 359 13.01 22.82 18.73
C TYR A 359 12.82 22.52 20.23
N PRO A 360 13.00 23.52 21.11
CA PRO A 360 12.62 23.38 22.51
C PRO A 360 11.10 23.31 22.63
N ASP A 361 10.61 22.35 23.40
CA ASP A 361 9.19 22.20 23.73
C ASP A 361 8.97 22.61 25.18
N PHE A 362 8.01 23.51 25.43
CA PHE A 362 7.67 24.00 26.76
C PHE A 362 6.29 23.49 27.18
N ASP A 363 6.23 22.88 28.36
CA ASP A 363 5.01 22.38 29.00
C ASP A 363 4.37 23.42 29.95
N ASP A 364 4.92 24.64 29.98
CA ASP A 364 4.43 25.72 30.82
C ASP A 364 3.03 26.19 30.33
N PRO A 365 2.06 26.35 31.24
CA PRO A 365 0.72 26.83 30.88
C PRO A 365 0.76 28.33 30.53
N MET A 366 0.45 28.67 29.28
CA MET A 366 0.60 30.03 28.78
C MET A 366 -0.49 31.02 29.25
N TYR A 367 -1.61 30.53 29.82
CA TYR A 367 -2.63 31.40 30.42
C TYR A 367 -2.10 32.14 31.66
N GLU A 368 -1.15 31.56 32.42
CA GLU A 368 -0.58 32.19 33.61
C GLU A 368 0.13 33.50 33.24
N LYS A 369 0.90 33.49 32.15
CA LYS A 369 1.59 34.69 31.66
C LYS A 369 0.63 35.78 31.19
N LEU A 370 -0.52 35.39 30.65
CA LEU A 370 -1.57 36.33 30.25
C LEU A 370 -2.27 36.94 31.47
N ARG A 371 -2.62 36.10 32.44
CA ARG A 371 -3.22 36.51 33.72
C ARG A 371 -2.31 37.45 34.51
N ASP A 372 -1.02 37.14 34.59
CA ASP A 372 -0.04 37.94 35.33
C ASP A 372 0.16 39.34 34.72
N LEU A 373 -0.15 39.51 33.43
CA LEU A 373 -0.22 40.83 32.78
C LEU A 373 -1.50 41.58 33.16
N SER A 374 -2.65 40.92 33.02
CA SER A 374 -3.95 41.42 33.48
C SER A 374 -4.98 40.29 33.48
N SER A 375 -5.75 40.16 34.56
CA SER A 375 -6.85 39.20 34.67
C SER A 375 -7.94 39.42 33.60
N GLU A 376 -8.16 40.67 33.20
CA GLU A 376 -9.14 41.07 32.17
C GLU A 376 -8.76 40.59 30.76
N LEU A 377 -7.48 40.30 30.51
CA LEU A 377 -7.05 39.74 29.22
C LEU A 377 -7.40 38.26 29.08
N LEU A 378 -7.56 37.54 30.20
CA LEU A 378 -7.96 36.14 30.21
C LEU A 378 -9.48 36.02 30.04
N LEU A 379 -10.24 36.77 30.83
CA LEU A 379 -11.69 36.84 30.74
C LEU A 379 -12.11 38.29 30.98
N PRO A 380 -12.78 38.95 30.01
CA PRO A 380 -13.25 40.31 30.21
C PRO A 380 -14.39 40.34 31.23
N ASN A 381 -14.46 41.45 31.98
CA ASN A 381 -15.48 41.70 32.98
C ASN A 381 -15.53 40.64 34.09
N LEU A 382 -14.38 40.13 34.50
CA LEU A 382 -14.26 39.11 35.55
C LEU A 382 -14.91 39.57 36.87
N GLU A 383 -14.88 40.88 37.12
CA GLU A 383 -15.50 41.52 38.28
C GLU A 383 -17.02 41.32 38.37
N LEU A 384 -17.71 41.11 37.23
CA LEU A 384 -19.17 40.97 37.19
C LEU A 384 -19.68 39.64 37.75
N ILE A 385 -18.82 38.62 37.84
CA ILE A 385 -19.20 37.32 38.43
C ILE A 385 -19.43 37.54 39.93
N PRO A 386 -20.63 37.36 40.49
CA PRO A 386 -20.87 37.66 41.90
C PRO A 386 -19.99 36.81 42.83
N PRO A 387 -19.58 37.31 44.01
CA PRO A 387 -18.88 36.50 45.00
C PRO A 387 -19.77 35.34 45.49
N ASN A 388 -19.16 34.18 45.79
CA ASN A 388 -19.84 32.94 46.20
C ASN A 388 -20.87 32.44 45.18
N SER A 389 -20.48 32.44 43.90
CA SER A 389 -21.31 31.94 42.80
C SER A 389 -20.58 30.87 41.99
N ILE A 390 -21.38 30.04 41.33
CA ILE A 390 -20.93 29.10 40.30
C ILE A 390 -21.61 29.44 38.98
N THR A 391 -20.89 29.33 37.88
CA THR A 391 -21.44 29.55 36.55
C THR A 391 -20.67 28.74 35.51
N LEU A 392 -21.27 28.58 34.33
CA LEU A 392 -20.68 27.88 33.20
C LEU A 392 -20.25 28.89 32.13
N LEU A 393 -19.03 28.74 31.65
CA LEU A 393 -18.47 29.53 30.56
C LEU A 393 -18.03 28.62 29.42
N GLU A 394 -17.88 29.20 28.25
CA GLU A 394 -17.37 28.52 27.07
C GLU A 394 -15.97 29.04 26.74
N THR A 395 -15.07 28.13 26.35
CA THR A 395 -13.76 28.54 25.83
C THR A 395 -13.90 29.24 24.48
N ASN A 396 -12.95 30.11 24.14
CA ASN A 396 -12.83 30.70 22.81
C ASN A 396 -11.59 30.12 22.07
N PRO A 397 -11.72 29.02 21.31
CA PRO A 397 -10.61 28.40 20.59
C PRO A 397 -9.91 29.35 19.60
N PRO A 398 -10.62 30.20 18.81
CA PRO A 398 -9.97 31.18 17.94
C PRO A 398 -9.00 32.12 18.70
N PHE A 399 -9.38 32.59 19.88
CA PHE A 399 -8.52 33.41 20.72
C PHE A 399 -7.27 32.66 21.20
N ILE A 400 -7.45 31.45 21.73
CA ILE A 400 -6.35 30.61 22.23
C ILE A 400 -5.35 30.31 21.12
N GLU A 401 -5.84 29.93 19.93
CA GLU A 401 -5.01 29.67 18.77
C GLU A 401 -4.26 30.91 18.29
N ALA A 402 -4.93 32.06 18.21
CA ALA A 402 -4.31 33.31 17.79
C ALA A 402 -3.18 33.73 18.77
N TYR A 403 -3.44 33.62 20.07
CA TYR A 403 -2.46 33.94 21.11
C TYR A 403 -1.23 33.03 21.04
N LEU A 404 -1.44 31.70 20.97
CA LEU A 404 -0.34 30.75 20.86
C LEU A 404 0.42 30.91 19.53
N ALA A 405 -0.26 31.18 18.42
CA ALA A 405 0.37 31.44 17.14
C ALA A 405 1.28 32.68 17.19
N GLY A 406 0.79 33.79 17.76
CA GLY A 406 1.59 35.00 17.95
C GLY A 406 2.81 34.78 18.84
N LEU A 407 2.62 34.05 19.95
CA LEU A 407 3.69 33.76 20.91
C LEU A 407 4.79 32.86 20.30
N ASN A 408 4.41 31.84 19.53
CA ASN A 408 5.35 31.01 18.77
C ASN A 408 6.09 31.81 17.68
N TYR A 409 5.39 32.73 17.02
CA TYR A 409 5.98 33.56 15.97
C TYR A 409 7.06 34.51 16.53
N GLU A 410 6.78 35.22 17.62
CA GLU A 410 7.76 36.11 18.25
C GLU A 410 8.92 35.33 18.88
N PHE A 411 8.66 34.19 19.53
CA PHE A 411 9.75 33.36 20.06
C PHE A 411 10.60 32.74 18.94
N GLY A 412 9.98 32.36 17.82
CA GLY A 412 10.68 31.89 16.62
C GLY A 412 11.61 32.95 16.03
N LYS A 413 11.22 34.23 16.05
CA LYS A 413 12.10 35.35 15.66
C LYS A 413 13.30 35.50 16.59
N GLU A 414 13.07 35.41 17.90
CA GLU A 414 14.16 35.51 18.89
C GLU A 414 15.15 34.35 18.72
N LEU A 415 14.67 33.12 18.54
CA LEU A 415 15.52 31.97 18.27
C LEU A 415 16.32 32.14 16.97
N LEU A 416 15.69 32.70 15.92
CA LEU A 416 16.39 33.01 14.69
C LEU A 416 17.47 34.08 14.91
N TRP A 417 17.18 35.14 15.66
CA TRP A 417 18.14 36.18 16.01
C TRP A 417 19.33 35.63 16.80
N ARG A 418 19.09 34.65 17.66
CA ARG A 418 20.14 33.91 18.41
C ARG A 418 20.84 32.80 17.62
N GLU A 419 20.58 32.69 16.32
CA GLU A 419 21.12 31.65 15.44
C GLU A 419 20.85 30.21 15.94
N TYR A 420 19.74 29.99 16.66
CA TYR A 420 19.35 28.67 17.11
C TYR A 420 19.08 27.74 15.91
N PRO A 421 19.55 26.49 15.92
CA PRO A 421 19.51 25.59 14.76
C PRO A 421 18.12 24.95 14.53
N THR A 422 17.10 25.78 14.34
CA THR A 422 15.72 25.36 14.01
C THR A 422 15.40 25.59 12.54
N ASP A 423 14.45 24.81 12.01
CA ASP A 423 13.88 25.00 10.67
C ASP A 423 12.73 26.02 10.64
N ARG A 424 12.53 26.78 11.74
CA ARG A 424 11.48 27.79 11.95
C ARG A 424 10.03 27.27 11.93
N ARG A 425 9.84 25.97 11.66
CA ARG A 425 8.57 25.25 11.72
C ARG A 425 8.20 24.76 13.12
N GLY A 426 9.11 24.90 14.08
CA GLY A 426 8.92 24.42 15.45
C GLY A 426 7.74 25.10 16.14
N SER A 427 7.00 24.31 16.92
CA SER A 427 5.90 24.77 17.75
C SER A 427 6.33 24.67 19.21
N TYR A 428 6.88 25.76 19.73
CA TYR A 428 7.53 25.84 21.03
C TYR A 428 6.53 25.84 22.19
N PHE A 429 5.40 26.51 22.02
CA PHE A 429 4.36 26.66 23.03
C PHE A 429 3.03 26.17 22.47
N ARG A 430 2.53 25.04 22.99
CA ARG A 430 1.28 24.43 22.51
C ARG A 430 0.26 24.19 23.62
N GLN A 431 0.59 24.59 24.85
CA GLN A 431 -0.26 24.41 26.02
C GLN A 431 -0.68 25.79 26.54
N PHE A 432 -1.97 26.05 26.50
CA PHE A 432 -2.56 27.25 27.05
C PHE A 432 -2.95 27.02 28.51
N TRP A 433 -3.64 25.91 28.81
CA TRP A 433 -4.19 25.64 30.15
C TRP A 433 -3.26 24.85 31.06
N ASP A 434 -3.51 24.88 32.38
CA ASP A 434 -2.78 24.02 33.33
C ASP A 434 -3.42 22.64 33.43
N VAL A 435 -2.66 21.61 33.04
CA VAL A 435 -3.05 20.19 33.11
C VAL A 435 -2.37 19.44 34.25
N ARG A 436 -1.54 20.12 35.05
CA ARG A 436 -0.75 19.50 36.13
C ARG A 436 -1.67 18.94 37.21
N GLY A 437 -1.50 17.66 37.52
CA GLY A 437 -2.26 16.94 38.54
C GLY A 437 -3.69 16.58 38.15
N ILE A 438 -4.07 16.75 36.87
CA ILE A 438 -5.40 16.39 36.35
C ILE A 438 -5.31 15.15 35.46
N LEU A 439 -4.41 15.16 34.48
CA LEU A 439 -4.24 14.04 33.57
C LEU A 439 -3.43 12.94 34.28
N ALA A 440 -4.07 11.83 34.61
CA ALA A 440 -3.38 10.65 35.12
C ALA A 440 -2.39 10.13 34.06
N GLU A 441 -1.13 9.88 34.44
CA GLU A 441 -0.14 9.26 33.56
C GLU A 441 -0.49 7.77 33.36
N PRO A 442 -0.84 7.34 32.14
CA PRO A 442 -1.15 5.93 31.89
C PRO A 442 0.13 5.11 32.04
N ALA A 443 0.02 3.95 32.70
CA ALA A 443 1.16 3.07 32.91
C ALA A 443 1.74 2.61 31.55
N GLY A 444 3.01 2.95 31.30
CA GLY A 444 3.74 2.51 30.10
C GLY A 444 3.83 3.51 28.94
N GLU A 445 3.28 4.73 29.09
CA GLU A 445 3.50 5.79 28.09
C GLU A 445 4.88 6.44 28.21
N SER A 446 5.42 6.90 27.08
CA SER A 446 6.64 7.71 27.07
C SER A 446 6.33 9.14 27.54
N ALA A 447 7.28 9.79 28.21
CA ALA A 447 7.13 11.18 28.67
C ALA A 447 6.69 12.15 27.54
N ALA A 448 7.19 11.92 26.31
CA ALA A 448 6.79 12.71 25.15
C ALA A 448 5.31 12.51 24.76
N SER A 449 4.79 11.27 24.84
CA SER A 449 3.36 11.02 24.55
C SER A 449 2.46 11.63 25.63
N ALA A 450 2.90 11.60 26.90
CA ALA A 450 2.19 12.20 28.01
C ALA A 450 2.11 13.73 27.88
N SER A 451 3.22 14.39 27.54
CA SER A 451 3.26 15.83 27.25
C SER A 451 2.37 16.20 26.06
N GLU A 452 2.42 15.44 24.96
CA GLU A 452 1.56 15.68 23.77
C GLU A 452 0.06 15.61 24.06
N ARG A 453 -0.38 14.84 25.06
CA ARG A 453 -1.80 14.78 25.48
C ARG A 453 -2.22 16.05 26.23
N GLY A 454 -1.29 16.71 26.91
CA GLY A 454 -1.50 17.97 27.63
C GLY A 454 -1.64 19.18 26.71
N LYS A 455 -1.09 19.12 25.49
CA LYS A 455 -1.12 20.23 24.53
C LYS A 455 -2.53 20.51 24.02
N ASP A 456 -2.89 21.78 23.91
CA ASP A 456 -4.22 22.24 23.47
C ASP A 456 -4.33 22.35 21.95
N ILE A 457 -3.24 22.71 21.26
CA ILE A 457 -3.19 22.85 19.80
C ILE A 457 -2.34 21.78 19.12
N ALA A 458 -2.70 21.43 17.88
CA ALA A 458 -1.85 20.66 16.97
C ALA A 458 -0.59 21.46 16.59
N PRO A 459 0.50 20.79 16.15
CA PRO A 459 1.70 21.49 15.68
C PRO A 459 1.36 22.51 14.58
N LEU A 460 1.88 23.73 14.68
CA LEU A 460 1.56 24.82 13.77
C LEU A 460 1.96 24.52 12.32
N ASP A 461 2.96 23.65 12.10
CA ASP A 461 3.39 23.29 10.75
C ASP A 461 2.44 22.32 10.03
N THR A 462 1.45 21.77 10.74
CA THR A 462 0.36 20.97 10.16
C THR A 462 -0.88 21.80 9.87
N TRP A 463 -0.90 23.08 10.25
CA TRP A 463 -2.04 23.96 9.97
C TRP A 463 -2.09 24.29 8.48
N LEU A 464 -3.28 24.17 7.89
CA LEU A 464 -3.45 24.52 6.48
C LEU A 464 -3.50 26.04 6.34
N PRO A 465 -3.03 26.62 5.23
CA PRO A 465 -3.09 28.07 5.04
C PRO A 465 -4.52 28.63 5.03
N ASP A 466 -5.49 27.81 4.62
CA ASP A 466 -6.89 28.21 4.45
C ASP A 466 -7.80 27.76 5.61
N SER A 467 -7.25 27.11 6.65
CA SER A 467 -8.05 26.67 7.80
C SER A 467 -8.35 27.82 8.75
N ALA A 468 -9.56 27.82 9.30
CA ALA A 468 -10.03 28.84 10.23
C ALA A 468 -9.36 28.68 11.61
N LEU A 469 -9.13 29.80 12.29
CA LEU A 469 -8.75 29.78 13.71
C LEU A 469 -9.86 29.14 14.54
N GLY A 470 -9.47 28.35 15.54
CA GLY A 470 -10.32 27.53 16.38
C GLY A 470 -10.51 26.09 15.89
N SER A 471 -9.95 25.72 14.73
CA SER A 471 -10.09 24.37 14.14
C SER A 471 -8.88 23.44 14.37
N HIS A 472 -7.82 23.92 15.00
CA HIS A 472 -6.53 23.23 15.11
C HIS A 472 -6.29 22.63 16.50
N ARG A 473 -7.37 22.22 17.17
CA ARG A 473 -7.29 21.53 18.45
C ARG A 473 -6.52 20.21 18.33
N ASN A 474 -5.91 19.78 19.44
CA ASN A 474 -5.25 18.49 19.52
C ASN A 474 -6.22 17.35 19.10
N PRO A 475 -5.90 16.54 18.07
CA PRO A 475 -6.77 15.48 17.58
C PRO A 475 -7.11 14.38 18.60
N ARG A 476 -6.35 14.30 19.71
CA ARG A 476 -6.61 13.38 20.82
C ARG A 476 -7.77 13.82 21.72
N ARG A 477 -8.31 15.03 21.52
CA ARG A 477 -9.45 15.57 22.27
C ARG A 477 -10.67 15.77 21.34
N PRO A 478 -11.90 15.75 21.86
CA PRO A 478 -13.09 16.00 21.06
C PRO A 478 -13.03 17.35 20.34
N PRO A 479 -13.49 17.45 19.09
CA PRO A 479 -13.55 18.75 18.40
C PRO A 479 -14.60 19.66 19.05
N GLY A 480 -14.39 20.97 18.95
CA GLY A 480 -15.34 21.98 19.43
C GLY A 480 -14.89 22.75 20.67
N GLU A 481 -15.80 23.56 21.16
CA GLU A 481 -15.64 24.40 22.34
C GLU A 481 -15.78 23.56 23.61
N GLN A 482 -15.09 23.99 24.67
CA GLN A 482 -15.10 23.31 25.95
C GLN A 482 -15.91 24.10 26.96
N LEU A 483 -16.71 23.38 27.73
CA LEU A 483 -17.42 23.92 28.86
C LEU A 483 -16.49 24.09 30.07
N VAL A 484 -16.56 25.23 30.72
CA VAL A 484 -15.72 25.60 31.87
C VAL A 484 -16.61 25.93 33.05
N LEU A 485 -16.52 25.13 34.11
CA LEU A 485 -17.12 25.45 35.40
C LEU A 485 -16.27 26.51 36.10
N THR A 486 -16.88 27.66 36.34
CA THR A 486 -16.29 28.78 37.06
C THR A 486 -16.85 28.80 38.47
N VAL A 487 -15.96 28.75 39.46
CA VAL A 487 -16.30 28.83 40.88
C VAL A 487 -15.61 30.05 41.47
N ARG A 488 -16.40 31.04 41.89
CA ARG A 488 -15.91 32.21 42.62
C ARG A 488 -16.35 32.10 44.08
N GLY A 489 -15.42 31.97 45.01
CA GLY A 489 -15.74 32.03 46.44
C GLY A 489 -14.69 31.43 47.34
N ASP A 490 -14.93 31.56 48.65
CA ASP A 490 -13.98 31.12 49.68
C ASP A 490 -14.00 29.60 49.93
N LEU A 491 -15.00 28.88 49.39
CA LEU A 491 -15.16 27.44 49.56
C LEU A 491 -13.86 26.68 49.21
N LEU A 492 -13.32 26.95 48.02
CA LEU A 492 -12.13 26.27 47.52
C LEU A 492 -10.83 26.82 48.14
N LYS A 493 -10.88 27.95 48.89
CA LYS A 493 -9.76 28.37 49.76
C LYS A 493 -9.74 27.55 51.05
N LYS A 494 -10.91 27.34 51.65
CA LYS A 494 -11.06 26.55 52.89
C LYS A 494 -10.87 25.05 52.64
N TYR A 495 -11.32 24.56 51.49
CA TYR A 495 -11.23 23.16 51.07
C TYR A 495 -10.51 23.05 49.72
N PRO A 496 -9.17 23.03 49.71
CA PRO A 496 -8.39 22.93 48.48
C PRO A 496 -8.45 21.53 47.83
N ASN A 497 -8.74 20.48 48.61
CA ASN A 497 -8.80 19.08 48.16
C ASN A 497 -10.21 18.64 47.70
N THR A 498 -11.07 19.59 47.34
CA THR A 498 -12.44 19.28 46.87
C THR A 498 -12.41 18.59 45.52
N LEU A 499 -13.14 17.49 45.39
CA LEU A 499 -13.33 16.76 44.14
C LEU A 499 -14.39 17.47 43.31
N ILE A 500 -14.06 17.77 42.06
CA ILE A 500 -14.96 18.42 41.12
C ILE A 500 -15.04 17.55 39.87
N TYR A 501 -16.24 17.16 39.48
CA TYR A 501 -16.50 16.35 38.30
C TYR A 501 -17.91 16.59 37.78
N ALA A 502 -18.15 16.23 36.52
CA ALA A 502 -19.49 16.19 35.94
C ALA A 502 -19.99 14.75 35.89
N GLN A 503 -21.25 14.52 36.24
CA GLN A 503 -21.88 13.20 36.17
C GLN A 503 -23.17 13.29 35.36
N LYS A 504 -23.39 12.30 34.49
CA LYS A 504 -24.58 12.26 33.65
C LYS A 504 -25.85 12.14 34.49
N ALA A 505 -26.86 12.92 34.13
CA ALA A 505 -28.20 12.85 34.71
C ALA A 505 -29.00 11.68 34.12
N HIS A 506 -29.88 11.10 34.92
CA HIS A 506 -30.83 10.06 34.52
C HIS A 506 -32.24 10.43 35.01
N PRO A 507 -33.31 9.92 34.40
CA PRO A 507 -34.66 10.15 34.92
C PRO A 507 -34.85 9.50 36.28
N ALA A 508 -35.59 10.19 37.17
CA ALA A 508 -36.06 9.61 38.41
C ALA A 508 -36.90 8.36 38.11
N PRO A 509 -36.71 7.25 38.84
CA PRO A 509 -37.56 6.08 38.66
C PRO A 509 -39.00 6.45 38.98
N SER A 510 -39.88 6.38 37.97
CA SER A 510 -41.30 6.71 38.13
C SER A 510 -41.94 5.82 39.21
N PRO A 511 -42.62 6.37 40.23
CA PRO A 511 -43.40 5.56 41.14
C PRO A 511 -44.50 4.86 40.34
N ALA A 512 -44.62 3.53 40.49
CA ALA A 512 -45.49 2.65 39.71
C ALA A 512 -47.00 2.94 39.78
N THR A 513 -47.41 4.06 40.36
CA THR A 513 -48.79 4.41 40.72
C THR A 513 -49.32 5.70 40.08
N LEU A 514 -48.58 6.32 39.14
CA LEU A 514 -49.04 7.53 38.45
C LEU A 514 -49.72 7.19 37.11
N THR A 515 -51.04 7.41 37.04
CA THR A 515 -51.79 7.50 35.78
C THR A 515 -51.75 8.94 35.26
N GLY A 516 -50.79 9.22 34.38
CA GLY A 516 -50.55 10.48 33.68
C GLY A 516 -49.12 10.49 33.09
N ASP A 517 -48.80 11.36 32.14
CA ASP A 517 -47.42 11.56 31.69
C ASP A 517 -46.60 12.14 32.86
N PRO A 518 -45.68 11.39 33.48
CA PRO A 518 -44.93 11.90 34.63
C PRO A 518 -43.87 12.89 34.13
N VAL A 519 -43.84 14.09 34.71
CA VAL A 519 -42.63 14.93 34.67
C VAL A 519 -41.61 14.20 35.54
N LEU A 520 -40.57 13.63 34.91
CA LEU A 520 -39.51 12.94 35.62
C LEU A 520 -38.41 13.95 35.96
N ASP A 521 -37.97 13.97 37.21
CA ASP A 521 -36.87 14.82 37.63
C ASP A 521 -35.53 14.17 37.30
N ALA A 522 -34.52 15.00 37.02
CA ALA A 522 -33.16 14.52 36.80
C ALA A 522 -32.52 14.08 38.13
N VAL A 523 -32.03 12.85 38.20
CA VAL A 523 -31.35 12.28 39.37
C VAL A 523 -29.98 11.72 39.01
N ILE A 524 -29.13 11.62 40.03
CA ILE A 524 -27.82 10.98 39.93
C ILE A 524 -27.94 9.51 40.32
N VAL A 525 -27.41 8.62 39.48
CA VAL A 525 -27.39 7.18 39.72
C VAL A 525 -26.05 6.78 40.37
N PRO A 526 -26.04 5.92 41.40
CA PRO A 526 -24.80 5.45 42.00
C PRO A 526 -23.97 4.63 41.01
N VAL A 527 -22.66 4.92 40.96
CA VAL A 527 -21.71 4.26 40.06
C VAL A 527 -20.97 3.17 40.84
N ALA A 528 -21.02 1.92 40.36
CA ALA A 528 -20.49 0.76 41.08
C ALA A 528 -19.22 0.14 40.47
N SER A 529 -18.91 0.40 39.20
CA SER A 529 -17.75 -0.18 38.50
C SER A 529 -16.89 0.87 37.79
N ASP A 530 -15.61 0.56 37.56
CA ASP A 530 -14.67 1.44 36.85
C ASP A 530 -15.12 1.74 35.41
N ALA A 531 -15.78 0.79 34.75
CA ALA A 531 -16.33 0.98 33.42
C ALA A 531 -17.49 1.98 33.43
N ASP A 532 -18.31 1.95 34.48
CA ASP A 532 -19.40 2.91 34.66
C ASP A 532 -18.86 4.30 35.01
N VAL A 533 -17.76 4.40 35.79
CA VAL A 533 -17.07 5.68 36.04
C VAL A 533 -16.64 6.33 34.73
N ALA A 534 -15.99 5.57 33.83
CA ALA A 534 -15.56 6.09 32.54
C ALA A 534 -16.73 6.47 31.61
N ARG A 535 -17.94 5.93 31.83
CA ARG A 535 -19.12 6.22 31.00
C ARG A 535 -19.92 7.40 31.54
N GLU A 536 -20.20 7.40 32.84
CA GLU A 536 -21.12 8.31 33.53
C GLU A 536 -20.42 9.56 34.07
N ILE A 537 -19.14 9.46 34.43
CA ILE A 537 -18.37 10.55 35.05
C ILE A 537 -17.39 11.16 34.05
N ARG A 538 -17.30 12.48 34.08
CA ARG A 538 -16.34 13.31 33.34
C ARG A 538 -15.55 14.14 34.33
N PHE A 539 -14.25 13.87 34.42
CA PHE A 539 -13.33 14.68 35.20
C PHE A 539 -12.91 15.93 34.40
N PRO A 540 -12.49 17.01 35.08
CA PRO A 540 -11.92 18.15 34.40
C PRO A 540 -10.68 17.72 33.62
N VAL A 541 -10.40 18.39 32.50
CA VAL A 541 -9.24 18.14 31.64
C VAL A 541 -8.15 19.19 31.82
N PHE A 542 -8.53 20.36 32.31
CA PHE A 542 -7.61 21.42 32.69
C PHE A 542 -8.19 22.25 33.84
N LYS A 543 -7.32 23.02 34.50
CA LYS A 543 -7.70 24.04 35.48
C LYS A 543 -7.05 25.38 35.15
N ALA A 544 -7.70 26.44 35.61
CA ALA A 544 -7.09 27.76 35.69
C ALA A 544 -7.48 28.43 37.00
N SER A 545 -6.64 29.34 37.48
CA SER A 545 -6.90 30.10 38.71
C SER A 545 -6.60 31.57 38.50
N VAL A 546 -7.46 32.42 39.04
CA VAL A 546 -7.23 33.87 39.10
C VAL A 546 -7.40 34.31 40.54
N ASP A 547 -6.34 34.91 41.08
CA ASP A 547 -6.35 35.43 42.44
C ASP A 547 -7.36 36.58 42.56
N PRO A 548 -8.04 36.72 43.71
CA PRO A 548 -7.85 35.96 44.94
C PRO A 548 -8.69 34.67 45.07
N ASP A 549 -9.80 34.51 44.34
CA ASP A 549 -10.85 33.53 44.69
C ASP A 549 -11.57 32.86 43.52
N ILE A 550 -11.07 32.99 42.28
CA ILE A 550 -11.72 32.44 41.09
C ILE A 550 -10.96 31.22 40.59
N ARG A 551 -11.68 30.11 40.40
CA ARG A 551 -11.15 28.88 39.82
C ARG A 551 -12.01 28.41 38.65
N PHE A 552 -11.33 27.94 37.61
CA PHE A 552 -11.92 27.44 36.39
C PHE A 552 -11.57 25.96 36.22
N PHE A 553 -12.55 25.14 35.87
CA PHE A 553 -12.39 23.72 35.60
C PHE A 553 -12.99 23.39 34.24
N GLY A 554 -12.14 23.04 33.27
CA GLY A 554 -12.58 22.76 31.91
C GLY A 554 -12.96 21.29 31.73
N PHE A 555 -14.02 21.03 30.97
CA PHE A 555 -14.52 19.70 30.63
C PHE A 555 -14.58 19.55 29.11
N ASP A 556 -14.33 18.33 28.61
CA ASP A 556 -14.58 17.99 27.20
C ASP A 556 -16.07 17.70 26.98
N LEU A 557 -16.91 18.69 27.27
CA LEU A 557 -18.36 18.72 27.07
C LEU A 557 -18.72 20.01 26.33
N THR A 558 -19.72 19.93 25.45
CA THR A 558 -20.35 21.11 24.84
C THR A 558 -21.49 21.64 25.72
N VAL A 559 -21.89 22.90 25.52
CA VAL A 559 -23.03 23.51 26.22
C VAL A 559 -24.31 22.68 26.03
N GLU A 560 -24.56 22.21 24.80
CA GLU A 560 -25.73 21.40 24.44
C GLU A 560 -25.74 20.06 25.21
N GLN A 561 -24.62 19.35 25.22
CA GLN A 561 -24.48 18.08 25.95
C GLN A 561 -24.63 18.25 27.46
N ALA A 562 -24.14 19.35 28.02
CA ALA A 562 -24.26 19.60 29.46
C ALA A 562 -25.69 19.95 29.84
N ARG A 563 -26.39 20.79 29.05
CA ARG A 563 -27.78 21.21 29.29
C ARG A 563 -28.78 20.06 29.16
N GLY A 564 -28.52 19.12 28.24
CA GLY A 564 -29.48 18.10 27.83
C GLY A 564 -30.60 18.66 26.94
N ALA A 565 -31.50 17.79 26.50
CA ALA A 565 -32.69 18.14 25.71
C ALA A 565 -33.65 19.01 26.52
N ASP A 566 -34.35 19.96 25.89
CA ASP A 566 -35.19 20.94 26.62
C ASP A 566 -36.31 20.30 27.47
N ASP A 567 -36.96 19.26 26.97
CA ASP A 567 -38.02 18.51 27.66
C ASP A 567 -37.80 16.99 27.50
N PRO A 568 -36.86 16.40 28.25
CA PRO A 568 -36.58 14.98 28.18
C PRO A 568 -37.70 14.20 28.90
N ARG A 569 -38.24 13.16 28.26
CA ARG A 569 -39.39 12.39 28.78
C ARG A 569 -39.12 10.90 28.90
N THR A 570 -38.08 10.41 28.25
CA THR A 570 -37.72 8.99 28.19
C THR A 570 -36.28 8.77 28.64
N ASP A 571 -35.97 7.55 29.11
CA ASP A 571 -34.61 7.14 29.48
C ASP A 571 -33.59 7.27 28.32
N ALA A 572 -34.08 7.30 27.07
CA ALA A 572 -33.25 7.44 25.89
C ALA A 572 -32.90 8.90 25.55
N ASP A 573 -33.60 9.87 26.15
CA ASP A 573 -33.35 11.29 25.93
C ASP A 573 -32.06 11.75 26.61
N ASP A 574 -31.51 12.87 26.16
CA ASP A 574 -30.34 13.45 26.81
C ASP A 574 -30.77 14.28 28.02
N TRP A 575 -30.54 13.74 29.21
CA TRP A 575 -30.87 14.39 30.48
C TRP A 575 -29.81 15.41 30.91
N GLY A 576 -28.67 15.52 30.21
CA GLY A 576 -27.61 16.46 30.54
C GLY A 576 -26.69 15.96 31.66
N TYR A 577 -25.98 16.91 32.31
CA TYR A 577 -24.98 16.63 33.33
C TYR A 577 -25.18 17.48 34.59
N PHE A 578 -24.96 16.85 35.75
CA PHE A 578 -24.76 17.52 37.02
C PHE A 578 -23.28 17.84 37.23
N PHE A 579 -23.00 19.06 37.66
CA PHE A 579 -21.68 19.44 38.16
C PHE A 579 -21.65 19.20 39.66
N ILE A 580 -20.75 18.32 40.08
CA ILE A 580 -20.66 17.87 41.45
C ILE A 580 -19.40 18.45 42.09
N ILE A 581 -19.61 19.09 43.24
CA ILE A 581 -18.57 19.60 44.13
C ILE A 581 -18.66 18.77 45.39
N GLN A 582 -17.68 17.87 45.59
CA GLN A 582 -17.70 16.89 46.66
C GLN A 582 -16.46 17.01 47.53
N GLN A 583 -16.64 16.92 48.85
CA GLN A 583 -15.53 16.76 49.77
C GLN A 583 -14.90 15.36 49.62
N LEU A 584 -13.57 15.28 49.64
CA LEU A 584 -12.86 14.01 49.53
C LEU A 584 -13.27 13.02 50.64
N PRO A 585 -13.85 11.85 50.32
CA PRO A 585 -14.34 10.92 51.34
C PRO A 585 -13.24 10.36 52.25
N GLY A 586 -11.99 10.38 51.80
CA GLY A 586 -10.82 9.88 52.53
C GLY A 586 -10.35 10.77 53.69
N GLU A 587 -10.98 11.93 53.92
CA GLU A 587 -10.67 12.83 55.03
C GLU A 587 -11.83 12.84 56.05
N PRO A 588 -11.98 11.79 56.89
CA PRO A 588 -13.08 11.69 57.85
C PRO A 588 -12.98 12.82 58.88
N ARG A 589 -14.10 13.51 59.10
CA ARG A 589 -14.21 14.55 60.14
C ARG A 589 -15.17 14.08 61.20
N PHE A 590 -14.85 14.44 62.44
CA PHE A 590 -15.73 14.21 63.58
C PHE A 590 -16.12 15.55 64.17
N GLY A 591 -17.42 15.72 64.43
CA GLY A 591 -17.95 16.96 64.97
C GLY A 591 -19.45 17.07 64.77
N MET A 592 -19.97 18.19 65.26
CA MET A 592 -21.37 18.61 65.11
C MET A 592 -21.36 19.99 64.47
N ASP A 593 -22.42 20.30 63.73
CA ASP A 593 -22.54 21.60 63.09
C ASP A 593 -22.77 22.71 64.11
N VAL A 594 -22.35 23.94 63.78
CA VAL A 594 -22.50 25.08 64.70
C VAL A 594 -23.97 25.42 64.90
N THR A 595 -24.75 25.33 63.83
CA THR A 595 -26.18 25.62 63.78
C THR A 595 -26.86 24.60 62.88
N PHE A 596 -28.04 24.15 63.27
CA PHE A 596 -28.91 23.35 62.41
C PHE A 596 -30.16 24.16 62.06
N THR A 597 -30.47 24.26 60.78
CA THR A 597 -31.74 24.80 60.28
C THR A 597 -32.48 23.65 59.63
N PRO A 598 -33.65 23.25 60.15
CA PRO A 598 -34.46 22.20 59.54
C PRO A 598 -34.81 22.55 58.09
N ASP A 599 -34.95 21.50 57.27
CA ASP A 599 -35.46 21.63 55.91
C ASP A 599 -36.87 22.25 55.89
N ASP A 600 -37.23 22.91 54.78
CA ASP A 600 -38.54 23.55 54.61
C ASP A 600 -39.69 22.52 54.56
N ASP A 601 -39.37 21.25 54.25
CA ASP A 601 -40.30 20.12 54.34
C ASP A 601 -40.28 19.47 55.74
N PRO A 602 -41.34 19.60 56.55
CA PRO A 602 -41.42 18.97 57.87
C PRO A 602 -41.51 17.44 57.82
N ALA A 603 -41.65 16.82 56.63
CA ALA A 603 -41.63 15.37 56.45
C ALA A 603 -40.21 14.78 56.31
N THR A 604 -39.17 15.60 56.14
CA THR A 604 -37.78 15.13 56.06
C THR A 604 -37.33 14.55 57.40
N PRO A 605 -36.98 13.24 57.49
CA PRO A 605 -36.57 12.64 58.75
C PRO A 605 -35.21 13.20 59.19
N LEU A 606 -35.14 13.67 60.43
CA LEU A 606 -33.86 14.07 61.05
C LEU A 606 -32.94 12.85 61.17
N THR A 607 -31.69 13.00 60.78
CA THR A 607 -30.65 11.97 60.88
C THR A 607 -29.53 12.41 61.80
N TRP A 608 -28.66 11.50 62.26
CA TRP A 608 -27.52 11.89 63.09
C TRP A 608 -26.59 12.93 62.45
N ASN A 609 -26.57 13.06 61.11
CA ASN A 609 -25.84 14.11 60.40
C ASN A 609 -26.37 15.52 60.70
N ASP A 610 -27.63 15.66 61.11
CA ASP A 610 -28.30 16.94 61.39
C ASP A 610 -28.02 17.45 62.83
N LEU A 611 -27.13 16.77 63.55
CA LEU A 611 -26.79 17.10 64.93
C LEU A 611 -25.92 18.36 65.00
N ALA A 612 -26.41 19.39 65.70
CA ALA A 612 -25.71 20.65 65.92
C ALA A 612 -25.51 21.00 67.40
N TRP A 613 -24.51 21.85 67.67
CA TRP A 613 -24.19 22.37 69.00
C TRP A 613 -25.35 23.14 69.64
N THR A 614 -26.21 23.78 68.85
CA THR A 614 -27.40 24.51 69.33
C THR A 614 -28.48 23.61 69.95
N LEU A 615 -28.41 22.29 69.75
CA LEU A 615 -29.36 21.34 70.31
C LEU A 615 -28.99 20.93 71.74
N PHE A 616 -27.88 21.46 72.30
CA PHE A 616 -27.45 21.22 73.67
C PHE A 616 -27.64 22.48 74.53
N PRO A 617 -27.78 22.33 75.86
CA PRO A 617 -27.84 23.47 76.77
C PRO A 617 -26.63 24.41 76.61
N ASP A 618 -26.84 25.71 76.81
CA ASP A 618 -25.76 26.69 76.74
C ASP A 618 -24.66 26.41 77.78
N GLY A 619 -23.39 26.51 77.38
CA GLY A 619 -22.23 26.42 78.28
C GLY A 619 -21.43 25.11 78.24
N HIS A 620 -21.85 24.12 77.44
CA HIS A 620 -21.05 22.91 77.20
C HIS A 620 -19.87 23.19 76.25
N ARG A 621 -18.65 22.81 76.66
CA ARG A 621 -17.42 22.89 75.82
C ARG A 621 -17.01 21.54 75.22
N PHE A 622 -17.63 20.46 75.68
CA PHE A 622 -17.34 19.09 75.28
C PHE A 622 -18.64 18.27 75.32
N VAL A 623 -18.66 17.18 74.56
CA VAL A 623 -19.81 16.26 74.51
C VAL A 623 -19.80 15.40 75.78
N ASP A 624 -20.89 15.45 76.54
CA ASP A 624 -21.14 14.55 77.68
C ASP A 624 -22.16 13.49 77.24
N THR A 625 -21.82 12.21 77.39
CA THR A 625 -22.68 11.09 77.00
C THR A 625 -23.93 10.95 77.86
N THR A 626 -23.97 11.63 79.02
CA THR A 626 -25.15 11.66 79.90
C THR A 626 -26.16 12.74 79.52
N VAL A 627 -25.76 13.71 78.71
CA VAL A 627 -26.62 14.81 78.25
C VAL A 627 -27.12 14.49 76.85
N LEU A 628 -28.45 14.39 76.71
CA LEU A 628 -29.11 14.13 75.43
C LEU A 628 -29.38 15.44 74.67
N PRO A 629 -29.37 15.40 73.32
CA PRO A 629 -29.78 16.56 72.51
C PRO A 629 -31.27 16.88 72.72
N GLN A 630 -31.60 18.17 72.78
CA GLN A 630 -32.95 18.69 72.99
C GLN A 630 -33.71 18.78 71.67
N GLY A 631 -34.96 18.30 71.65
CA GLY A 631 -35.84 18.42 70.48
C GLY A 631 -35.39 17.63 69.25
N PHE A 632 -34.43 16.73 69.39
CA PHE A 632 -33.83 15.96 68.30
C PHE A 632 -34.14 14.48 68.46
N VAL A 633 -34.80 13.90 67.47
CA VAL A 633 -35.09 12.46 67.41
C VAL A 633 -34.64 11.95 66.05
N PRO A 634 -33.53 11.21 65.97
CA PRO A 634 -33.06 10.68 64.70
C PRO A 634 -34.01 9.56 64.24
N ALA A 635 -34.42 9.61 62.99
CA ALA A 635 -35.41 8.74 62.36
C ALA A 635 -34.85 8.01 61.11
N GLY A 636 -33.53 8.02 60.91
CA GLY A 636 -32.87 7.30 59.83
C GLY A 636 -32.90 5.77 59.98
N PRO A 637 -32.64 5.01 58.90
CA PRO A 637 -32.60 3.54 58.95
C PRO A 637 -31.58 3.02 59.97
N GLY A 638 -32.06 2.44 61.07
CA GLY A 638 -31.20 1.91 62.13
C GLY A 638 -30.65 2.98 63.08
N GLU A 639 -31.13 4.22 63.01
CA GLU A 639 -30.79 5.29 63.93
C GLU A 639 -31.78 5.35 65.09
N SER A 640 -31.30 5.59 66.30
CA SER A 640 -32.15 5.76 67.47
C SER A 640 -31.43 6.54 68.55
N LEU A 641 -32.14 7.43 69.23
CA LEU A 641 -31.60 8.19 70.37
C LEU A 641 -31.00 7.28 71.47
N SER A 642 -31.47 6.04 71.59
CA SER A 642 -30.92 5.03 72.52
C SER A 642 -29.45 4.65 72.27
N GLN A 643 -28.90 5.02 71.10
CA GLN A 643 -27.50 4.77 70.74
C GLN A 643 -26.54 5.78 71.38
N TRP A 644 -27.04 6.95 71.81
CA TRP A 644 -26.23 7.98 72.46
C TRP A 644 -25.58 7.46 73.73
N GLY A 645 -24.25 7.62 73.84
CA GLY A 645 -23.48 7.22 75.03
C GLY A 645 -23.35 5.71 75.26
N SER A 646 -23.84 4.86 74.36
CA SER A 646 -23.87 3.40 74.56
C SER A 646 -22.52 2.70 74.35
N ASP A 647 -21.77 3.12 73.33
CA ASP A 647 -20.42 2.63 73.00
C ASP A 647 -19.60 3.75 72.35
N SER A 648 -18.30 3.74 72.61
CA SER A 648 -17.30 4.57 71.95
C SER A 648 -17.35 4.48 70.42
N ALA A 649 -17.52 3.29 69.84
CA ALA A 649 -17.59 3.13 68.39
C ALA A 649 -18.88 3.77 67.82
N ARG A 650 -20.01 3.65 68.54
CA ARG A 650 -21.26 4.29 68.15
C ARG A 650 -21.21 5.81 68.29
N MET A 651 -20.58 6.33 69.33
CA MET A 651 -20.36 7.77 69.47
C MET A 651 -19.48 8.32 68.33
N ALA A 652 -18.47 7.55 67.89
CA ALA A 652 -17.69 7.92 66.72
C ALA A 652 -18.55 7.94 65.45
N THR A 653 -19.45 6.98 65.24
CA THR A 653 -20.40 6.99 64.10
C THR A 653 -21.37 8.16 64.16
N ILE A 654 -21.89 8.51 65.34
CA ILE A 654 -22.83 9.64 65.50
C ILE A 654 -22.13 10.97 65.20
N LEU A 655 -20.88 11.12 65.66
CA LEU A 655 -20.10 12.35 65.42
C LEU A 655 -19.43 12.36 64.05
N PHE A 656 -19.54 11.29 63.25
CA PHE A 656 -18.92 11.23 61.94
C PHE A 656 -19.68 12.16 60.98
N GLN A 657 -18.98 13.16 60.45
CA GLN A 657 -19.56 14.07 59.46
C GLN A 657 -19.47 13.44 58.08
N SER A 658 -20.64 13.13 57.52
CA SER A 658 -20.74 12.62 56.15
C SER A 658 -20.15 13.66 55.16
N PRO A 659 -19.32 13.24 54.19
CA PRO A 659 -18.76 14.15 53.20
C PRO A 659 -19.86 14.88 52.44
N VAL A 660 -19.77 16.21 52.40
CA VAL A 660 -20.74 17.04 51.67
C VAL A 660 -20.56 16.84 50.17
N MET A 661 -21.68 16.63 49.47
CA MET A 661 -21.77 16.58 48.03
C MET A 661 -22.84 17.59 47.59
N ILE A 662 -22.46 18.54 46.76
CA ILE A 662 -23.39 19.46 46.11
C ILE A 662 -23.43 19.09 44.64
N ALA A 663 -24.63 18.85 44.11
CA ALA A 663 -24.87 18.62 42.70
C ALA A 663 -25.75 19.72 42.15
N VAL A 664 -25.30 20.41 41.10
CA VAL A 664 -26.09 21.44 40.41
C VAL A 664 -26.22 21.07 38.96
N HIS A 665 -27.45 21.06 38.45
CA HIS A 665 -27.71 20.70 37.06
C HIS A 665 -27.21 21.82 36.14
N ALA A 666 -26.60 21.47 34.99
CA ALA A 666 -26.09 22.48 34.06
C ALA A 666 -27.18 23.48 33.61
N ARG A 667 -28.42 23.00 33.44
CA ARG A 667 -29.57 23.84 33.06
C ARG A 667 -29.82 25.00 34.02
N GLU A 668 -29.65 24.77 35.32
CA GLU A 668 -29.86 25.82 36.33
C GLU A 668 -28.79 26.91 36.25
N MET A 669 -27.58 26.56 35.81
CA MET A 669 -26.47 27.50 35.64
C MET A 669 -26.46 28.21 34.28
N LEU A 670 -27.09 27.62 33.27
CA LEU A 670 -27.19 28.16 31.91
C LEU A 670 -28.46 29.02 31.70
N ALA A 671 -29.33 29.10 32.70
CA ALA A 671 -30.58 29.85 32.62
C ALA A 671 -30.32 31.37 32.63
N GLY A 672 -30.11 31.88 31.43
CA GLY A 672 -30.05 33.29 31.08
C GLY A 672 -30.58 33.50 29.67
N GLU A 673 -31.82 33.09 29.40
CA GLU A 673 -32.81 33.87 28.64
C GLU A 673 -34.22 33.33 29.00
N PRO A 674 -35.20 34.21 29.29
CA PRO A 674 -36.61 33.82 29.44
C PRO A 674 -37.27 33.35 28.14
#